data_AF-A0A812KYH2-F1
#
_entry.id   AF-A0A812KYH2-F1
#
_cell.length_a   1.000
_cell.length_b   1.000
_cell.length_c   1.000
_cell.angle_alpha   90.00
_cell.angle_beta   90.00
_cell.angle_gamma   90.00
#
_symmetry.space_group_name_H-M   'P 1'
#
loop_
_entity.id
_entity.type
_entity.pdbx_description
1 polymer ?
#
loop_
_entity_poly.entity_id
_entity_poly.type
_entity_poly.pdbx_seq_one_letter_code
_entity_poly.pdbx_strand_id
1 'polypeptide(L)'
;MGQGLPKAVTSIVLEKDAGPLFQVGVAEMNGWRPTMEDAHVSVMQDTWGFFGVFDGHGGQQCSSFVAKRLTEELRSQSLPADDAAVKSLMLRIDQEFLDAKQPSGSTGTFAFVVPSAEHITLRVGNIGDSRVLLGRADGSMVEGPGTDGALTTDHKPDNKVEEERIARTGGTVQTIMGVARVNGDLAVSRAFGDAQHKQTGGPAQEDHPVSAEPEFTTITCDPSDFLLLVCDGISEGSFPNRDVVRLAAQELQSKDPEQAAAAVCRKALESGSMDNLSCMIVLLRGCEQAAKSAKKELWPGPFSEPTHGAFRKAYAAMAAKAGFSLEAAVERRYTMASQQAKELSSNASQKQQDAANEKDKEPKSRTESLATLLWTTRNGLEQDSQDPALADLRTELMQFDTGPPSALAEGSVERVQWFKEWLDGTDVVPALDLQNMTRDELLNLVEEDPELLAVARAQGLVDERAMRVVRVVSADELRPAVEAHQTINWDDRLLSICEQRGKVLQDDPSDKTAQVKFRGKICASVWLPWECLVDEWMDLQESAFQPRAVQVAPIDVLQKEVEDNSWISWKAEMAELAGQFAVAIEEEPQYQLTKVQFPPPISLRRYLPTCTLQDSDRSIEELGVIISAEDSESEDDDDDNDVGFDAEDQDDRPATGELQVAAAEEAASLADDGSSPKRQRTA
;
A
#
# COMPACT_ATOMS: atom_id res chain seq x y z
N MET A 1 -0.14 -0.47 -13.13
CA MET A 1 0.71 -0.72 -11.93
C MET A 1 0.24 -2.02 -11.30
N GLY A 2 1.08 -2.72 -10.53
CA GLY A 2 0.58 -3.82 -9.69
C GLY A 2 -0.33 -3.28 -8.58
N GLN A 3 -1.18 -4.13 -8.00
CA GLN A 3 -1.88 -3.77 -6.76
C GLN A 3 -0.85 -3.47 -5.66
N GLY A 4 -1.10 -2.42 -4.88
CA GLY A 4 -0.34 -2.15 -3.66
C GLY A 4 -0.64 -3.18 -2.56
N LEU A 5 0.11 -3.11 -1.46
CA LEU A 5 -0.25 -3.83 -0.25
C LEU A 5 -1.56 -3.27 0.35
N PRO A 6 -2.37 -4.09 1.07
CA PRO A 6 -3.57 -3.61 1.74
C PRO A 6 -3.28 -2.62 2.88
N LYS A 7 -2.07 -2.67 3.46
CA LYS A 7 -1.52 -1.66 4.38
C LYS A 7 -0.03 -1.47 4.11
N ALA A 8 0.48 -0.25 4.30
CA ALA A 8 1.90 0.06 4.16
C ALA A 8 2.78 -0.71 5.17
N VAL A 9 3.92 -1.24 4.71
CA VAL A 9 4.98 -1.75 5.59
C VAL A 9 5.82 -0.56 6.06
N THR A 10 5.46 -0.06 7.25
CA THR A 10 6.10 1.12 7.88
C THR A 10 7.38 0.80 8.65
N SER A 11 7.86 -0.45 8.57
CA SER A 11 9.17 -0.86 9.08
C SER A 11 10.29 -0.12 8.38
N ILE A 12 11.14 0.54 9.16
CA ILE A 12 12.28 1.33 8.68
C ILE A 12 13.58 0.57 8.97
N VAL A 13 14.42 0.41 7.94
CA VAL A 13 15.84 0.05 8.12
C VAL A 13 16.63 1.35 8.27
N LEU A 14 17.37 1.47 9.37
CA LEU A 14 18.34 2.53 9.56
C LEU A 14 19.74 2.01 9.27
N GLU A 15 20.57 2.81 8.58
CA GLU A 15 22.02 2.63 8.56
C GLU A 15 22.70 3.93 9.01
N LYS A 16 23.61 3.80 9.98
CA LYS A 16 24.50 4.88 10.41
C LYS A 16 25.93 4.54 10.06
N ASP A 17 26.62 5.43 9.34
CA ASP A 17 28.05 5.33 9.04
C ASP A 17 28.74 6.65 9.39
N ALA A 18 29.96 6.59 9.91
CA ALA A 18 30.66 7.79 10.40
C ALA A 18 32.18 7.69 10.24
N GLY A 19 32.80 8.83 9.94
CA GLY A 19 34.25 8.95 9.83
C GLY A 19 34.77 10.36 10.11
N PRO A 20 36.06 10.62 9.85
CA PRO A 20 36.69 11.90 10.18
C PRO A 20 36.16 13.10 9.39
N LEU A 21 35.60 12.88 8.18
CA LEU A 21 35.14 13.95 7.29
C LEU A 21 33.61 14.10 7.24
N PHE A 22 32.84 13.02 7.44
CA PHE A 22 31.39 13.01 7.29
C PHE A 22 30.71 12.14 8.34
N GLN A 23 29.42 12.40 8.56
CA GLN A 23 28.50 11.50 9.27
C GLN A 23 27.29 11.27 8.37
N VAL A 24 26.92 10.01 8.18
CA VAL A 24 25.87 9.58 7.25
C VAL A 24 24.79 8.87 8.04
N GLY A 25 23.54 9.25 7.79
CA GLY A 25 22.37 8.54 8.25
C GLY A 25 21.47 8.20 7.08
N VAL A 26 21.07 6.94 6.97
CA VAL A 26 20.14 6.46 5.94
C VAL A 26 18.92 5.87 6.62
N ALA A 27 17.75 6.14 6.06
CA ALA A 27 16.49 5.47 6.40
C ALA A 27 15.82 4.96 5.13
N GLU A 28 15.43 3.70 5.14
CA GLU A 28 14.75 3.03 4.02
C GLU A 28 13.44 2.42 4.54
N MET A 29 12.31 2.71 3.88
CA MET A 29 10.98 2.20 4.21
C MET A 29 10.31 1.62 2.95
N ASN A 30 9.67 0.45 3.07
CA ASN A 30 9.02 -0.24 1.96
C ASN A 30 7.74 0.48 1.49
N GLY A 31 7.01 1.12 2.41
CA GLY A 31 5.75 1.80 2.08
C GLY A 31 4.71 0.81 1.57
N TRP A 32 3.94 1.22 0.56
CA TRP A 32 2.80 0.46 0.02
C TRP A 32 3.17 -0.57 -1.07
N ARG A 33 4.45 -0.66 -1.49
CA ARG A 33 4.87 -1.58 -2.56
C ARG A 33 4.98 -3.04 -2.08
N PRO A 34 4.79 -4.04 -2.95
CA PRO A 34 4.97 -5.46 -2.60
C PRO A 34 6.45 -5.88 -2.48
N THR A 35 7.38 -4.99 -2.85
CA THR A 35 8.84 -5.16 -2.86
C THR A 35 9.52 -3.89 -2.38
N MET A 36 10.73 -4.02 -1.83
CA MET A 36 11.67 -2.92 -1.57
C MET A 36 12.78 -3.02 -2.63
N GLU A 37 12.80 -2.12 -3.59
CA GLU A 37 13.68 -2.20 -4.76
C GLU A 37 14.88 -1.24 -4.69
N ASP A 38 14.84 -0.22 -3.82
CA ASP A 38 15.93 0.73 -3.62
C ASP A 38 17.20 0.10 -3.04
N ALA A 39 18.34 0.66 -3.43
CA ALA A 39 19.63 0.48 -2.80
C ALA A 39 20.35 1.83 -2.59
N HIS A 40 21.40 1.84 -1.77
CA HIS A 40 22.19 3.04 -1.49
C HIS A 40 23.68 2.72 -1.32
N VAL A 41 24.53 3.75 -1.35
CA VAL A 41 25.99 3.64 -1.20
C VAL A 41 26.54 4.70 -0.25
N SER A 42 27.32 4.27 0.75
CA SER A 42 28.27 5.10 1.50
C SER A 42 29.70 4.60 1.25
N VAL A 43 30.57 5.49 0.75
CA VAL A 43 32.02 5.27 0.64
C VAL A 43 32.76 6.49 1.16
N MET A 44 33.36 6.38 2.35
CA MET A 44 34.18 7.42 2.98
C MET A 44 35.68 7.11 2.89
N GLN A 45 36.35 7.78 1.96
CA GLN A 45 37.81 7.82 1.86
C GLN A 45 38.38 8.95 2.73
N ASP A 46 39.70 8.95 2.94
CA ASP A 46 40.34 9.83 3.92
C ASP A 46 40.47 11.30 3.45
N THR A 47 40.07 11.61 2.21
CA THR A 47 40.05 12.97 1.64
C THR A 47 38.78 13.31 0.82
N TRP A 48 37.84 12.37 0.66
CA TRP A 48 36.60 12.56 -0.10
C TRP A 48 35.56 11.49 0.27
N GLY A 49 34.28 11.79 -0.01
CA GLY A 49 33.16 10.86 0.13
C GLY A 49 32.44 10.64 -1.20
N PHE A 50 31.81 9.47 -1.34
CA PHE A 50 30.78 9.22 -2.35
C PHE A 50 29.53 8.68 -1.67
N PHE A 51 28.40 9.29 -2.01
CA PHE A 51 27.09 9.03 -1.44
C PHE A 51 26.08 8.91 -2.58
N GLY A 52 25.18 7.92 -2.52
CA GLY A 52 24.23 7.69 -3.61
C GLY A 52 23.00 6.89 -3.20
N VAL A 53 21.88 7.16 -3.88
CA VAL A 53 20.60 6.44 -3.79
C VAL A 53 20.24 5.95 -5.20
N PHE A 54 19.73 4.73 -5.29
CA PHE A 54 19.46 3.98 -6.52
C PHE A 54 18.08 3.35 -6.38
N ASP A 55 17.05 4.05 -6.88
CA ASP A 55 15.69 3.55 -6.97
C ASP A 55 15.64 2.39 -7.96
N GLY A 56 14.85 1.35 -7.69
CA GLY A 56 14.85 0.10 -8.47
C GLY A 56 13.49 -0.17 -9.09
N HIS A 57 13.46 -0.58 -10.36
CA HIS A 57 12.19 -0.88 -11.04
C HIS A 57 12.24 -2.17 -11.85
N GLY A 58 11.18 -2.97 -11.72
CA GLY A 58 11.09 -4.31 -12.30
C GLY A 58 11.89 -5.36 -11.51
N GLY A 59 12.40 -5.00 -10.33
CA GLY A 59 13.15 -5.86 -9.43
C GLY A 59 14.47 -5.24 -8.97
N GLN A 60 14.78 -5.42 -7.69
CA GLN A 60 15.97 -4.89 -7.01
C GLN A 60 17.36 -5.29 -7.59
N GLN A 61 17.42 -6.12 -8.64
CA GLN A 61 18.67 -6.67 -9.16
C GLN A 61 19.61 -5.57 -9.70
N CYS A 62 19.07 -4.56 -10.38
CA CYS A 62 19.86 -3.48 -10.97
C CYS A 62 20.43 -2.54 -9.89
N SER A 63 19.56 -1.97 -9.05
CA SER A 63 19.95 -1.11 -7.91
C SER A 63 20.99 -1.79 -7.00
N SER A 64 20.73 -3.04 -6.61
CA SER A 64 21.65 -3.84 -5.77
C SER A 64 23.00 -4.12 -6.46
N PHE A 65 23.00 -4.34 -7.78
CA PHE A 65 24.24 -4.54 -8.56
C PHE A 65 25.05 -3.25 -8.67
N VAL A 66 24.42 -2.16 -9.08
CA VAL A 66 25.07 -0.84 -9.26
C VAL A 66 25.64 -0.34 -7.94
N ALA A 67 24.87 -0.39 -6.85
CA ALA A 67 25.31 0.02 -5.53
C ALA A 67 26.51 -0.82 -5.04
N LYS A 68 26.46 -2.15 -5.19
CA LYS A 68 27.58 -3.03 -4.86
C LYS A 68 28.82 -2.71 -5.70
N ARG A 69 28.67 -2.58 -7.02
CA ARG A 69 29.80 -2.43 -7.94
C ARG A 69 30.50 -1.08 -7.77
N LEU A 70 29.74 -0.01 -7.56
CA LEU A 70 30.28 1.30 -7.16
C LEU A 70 31.02 1.23 -5.82
N THR A 71 30.49 0.50 -4.85
CA THR A 71 31.14 0.28 -3.56
C THR A 71 32.50 -0.43 -3.70
N GLU A 72 32.62 -1.39 -4.62
CA GLU A 72 33.88 -2.10 -4.90
C GLU A 72 34.90 -1.24 -5.66
N GLU A 73 34.49 -0.54 -6.72
CA GLU A 73 35.36 0.37 -7.50
C GLU A 73 35.86 1.54 -6.63
N LEU A 74 34.96 2.25 -5.94
CA LEU A 74 35.28 3.49 -5.23
C LEU A 74 36.00 3.26 -3.89
N ARG A 75 35.94 2.05 -3.31
CA ARG A 75 36.81 1.66 -2.18
C ARG A 75 38.24 1.33 -2.61
N SER A 76 38.45 0.93 -3.86
CA SER A 76 39.76 0.48 -4.38
C SER A 76 40.49 1.50 -5.25
N GLN A 77 39.82 2.56 -5.70
CA GLN A 77 40.36 3.58 -6.61
C GLN A 77 40.44 4.97 -5.96
N SER A 78 41.20 5.87 -6.59
CA SER A 78 41.20 7.31 -6.26
C SER A 78 39.92 8.00 -6.74
N LEU A 79 39.63 9.19 -6.22
CA LEU A 79 38.58 10.07 -6.72
C LEU A 79 38.66 10.19 -8.27
N PRO A 80 37.55 9.98 -9.02
CA PRO A 80 37.53 10.20 -10.46
C PRO A 80 37.91 11.64 -10.82
N ALA A 81 38.83 11.82 -11.77
CA ALA A 81 39.46 13.11 -12.03
C ALA A 81 38.48 14.21 -12.49
N ASP A 82 37.53 13.84 -13.34
CA ASP A 82 36.58 14.73 -14.00
C ASP A 82 35.25 13.99 -14.29
N ASP A 83 34.29 14.71 -14.87
CA ASP A 83 32.95 14.21 -15.16
C ASP A 83 32.97 13.15 -16.27
N ALA A 84 33.94 13.21 -17.18
CA ALA A 84 34.15 12.20 -18.21
C ALA A 84 34.61 10.86 -17.59
N ALA A 85 35.46 10.90 -16.56
CA ALA A 85 35.86 9.72 -15.79
C ALA A 85 34.67 9.12 -15.01
N VAL A 86 33.77 9.95 -14.47
CA VAL A 86 32.54 9.46 -13.79
C VAL A 86 31.54 8.88 -14.79
N LYS A 87 31.24 9.56 -15.90
CA LYS A 87 30.43 9.00 -17.01
C LYS A 87 30.99 7.66 -17.48
N SER A 88 32.31 7.59 -17.69
CA SER A 88 33.00 6.35 -18.09
C SER A 88 32.93 5.24 -17.03
N LEU A 89 32.70 5.55 -15.76
CA LEU A 89 32.46 4.56 -14.70
C LEU A 89 31.01 4.06 -14.75
N MET A 90 30.04 4.97 -14.81
CA MET A 90 28.61 4.63 -14.80
C MET A 90 28.22 3.78 -16.03
N LEU A 91 28.65 4.19 -17.23
CA LEU A 91 28.39 3.44 -18.47
C LEU A 91 29.03 2.03 -18.44
N ARG A 92 30.24 1.87 -17.87
CA ARG A 92 30.84 0.53 -17.69
C ARG A 92 29.98 -0.35 -16.77
N ILE A 93 29.52 0.18 -15.64
CA ILE A 93 28.71 -0.59 -14.68
C ILE A 93 27.34 -0.95 -15.28
N ASP A 94 26.72 -0.06 -16.05
CA ASP A 94 25.52 -0.36 -16.83
C ASP A 94 25.78 -1.49 -17.85
N GLN A 95 26.89 -1.46 -18.59
CA GLN A 95 27.22 -2.52 -19.55
C GLN A 95 27.51 -3.86 -18.85
N GLU A 96 28.23 -3.86 -17.72
CA GLU A 96 28.46 -5.06 -16.91
C GLU A 96 27.14 -5.70 -16.42
N PHE A 97 26.10 -4.89 -16.15
CA PHE A 97 24.76 -5.38 -15.79
C PHE A 97 23.97 -5.88 -17.01
N LEU A 98 23.99 -5.14 -18.13
CA LEU A 98 23.35 -5.53 -19.39
C LEU A 98 23.90 -6.88 -19.91
N ASP A 99 25.21 -7.11 -19.79
CA ASP A 99 25.86 -8.38 -20.14
C ASP A 99 25.39 -9.55 -19.26
N ALA A 100 24.94 -9.29 -18.02
CA ALA A 100 24.35 -10.28 -17.11
C ALA A 100 22.86 -10.59 -17.41
N LYS A 101 22.22 -9.83 -18.32
CA LYS A 101 20.88 -10.08 -18.89
C LYS A 101 19.77 -10.25 -17.85
N GLN A 102 19.84 -9.49 -16.76
CA GLN A 102 18.77 -9.44 -15.75
C GLN A 102 17.65 -8.50 -16.23
N PRO A 103 16.37 -8.84 -15.99
CA PRO A 103 15.22 -8.04 -16.42
C PRO A 103 14.82 -7.02 -15.33
N SER A 104 15.63 -5.97 -15.13
CA SER A 104 15.22 -4.79 -14.36
C SER A 104 16.02 -3.55 -14.73
N GLY A 105 15.65 -2.40 -14.17
CA GLY A 105 16.38 -1.14 -14.28
C GLY A 105 16.50 -0.43 -12.93
N SER A 106 17.19 0.71 -12.92
CA SER A 106 17.40 1.50 -11.70
C SER A 106 17.80 2.94 -12.01
N THR A 107 17.33 3.90 -11.22
CA THR A 107 17.89 5.26 -11.18
C THR A 107 19.28 5.25 -10.53
N GLY A 108 19.94 6.40 -10.48
CA GLY A 108 21.18 6.54 -9.72
C GLY A 108 21.54 8.01 -9.53
N THR A 109 21.28 8.50 -8.33
CA THR A 109 21.50 9.88 -7.93
C THR A 109 22.58 9.90 -6.87
N PHE A 110 23.64 10.67 -7.10
CA PHE A 110 24.87 10.56 -6.30
C PHE A 110 25.65 11.87 -6.18
N ALA A 111 26.53 11.95 -5.18
CA ALA A 111 27.43 13.06 -4.97
C ALA A 111 28.84 12.61 -4.57
N PHE A 112 29.84 13.13 -5.28
CA PHE A 112 31.24 13.15 -4.82
C PHE A 112 31.46 14.41 -3.98
N VAL A 113 31.87 14.23 -2.74
CA VAL A 113 32.05 15.29 -1.74
C VAL A 113 33.53 15.44 -1.42
N VAL A 114 34.10 16.61 -1.69
CA VAL A 114 35.53 16.90 -1.50
C VAL A 114 35.71 18.11 -0.58
N PRO A 115 36.01 17.92 0.72
CA PRO A 115 36.32 19.01 1.63
C PRO A 115 37.63 19.72 1.28
N SER A 116 37.64 21.03 1.44
CA SER A 116 38.85 21.87 1.44
C SER A 116 39.00 22.60 2.78
N ALA A 117 40.02 23.47 2.90
CA ALA A 117 40.24 24.27 4.10
C ALA A 117 39.22 25.41 4.30
N GLU A 118 38.45 25.79 3.27
CA GLU A 118 37.57 26.98 3.29
C GLU A 118 36.11 26.67 2.88
N HIS A 119 35.90 25.65 2.06
CA HIS A 119 34.58 25.26 1.51
C HIS A 119 34.57 23.77 1.17
N ILE A 120 33.40 23.20 0.90
CA ILE A 120 33.26 21.82 0.43
C ILE A 120 32.75 21.83 -1.00
N THR A 121 33.43 21.10 -1.88
CA THR A 121 33.02 20.96 -3.28
C THR A 121 32.15 19.71 -3.42
N LEU A 122 30.92 19.92 -3.89
CA LEU A 122 29.98 18.88 -4.25
C LEU A 122 29.96 18.75 -5.78
N ARG A 123 30.32 17.57 -6.29
CA ARG A 123 30.05 17.17 -7.67
C ARG A 123 28.94 16.14 -7.65
N VAL A 124 27.74 16.61 -7.96
CA VAL A 124 26.51 15.83 -7.99
C VAL A 124 26.30 15.28 -9.41
N GLY A 125 25.84 14.04 -9.51
CA GLY A 125 25.41 13.43 -10.76
C GLY A 125 24.04 12.77 -10.63
N ASN A 126 23.26 12.77 -11.71
CA ASN A 126 21.93 12.17 -11.72
C ASN A 126 21.63 11.34 -12.98
N ILE A 127 20.97 10.21 -12.79
CA ILE A 127 20.44 9.29 -13.81
C ILE A 127 19.04 8.91 -13.31
N GLY A 128 17.98 9.39 -13.96
CA GLY A 128 16.59 9.21 -13.47
C GLY A 128 16.05 10.43 -12.71
N ASP A 129 15.07 10.23 -11.85
CA ASP A 129 14.21 11.25 -11.23
C ASP A 129 14.29 11.32 -9.70
N SER A 130 15.09 10.46 -9.08
CA SER A 130 15.57 10.65 -7.70
C SER A 130 16.44 11.95 -7.61
N ARG A 131 16.49 12.59 -6.43
CA ARG A 131 16.97 13.98 -6.26
C ARG A 131 18.10 14.16 -5.22
N VAL A 132 18.95 15.16 -5.43
CA VAL A 132 19.86 15.70 -4.40
C VAL A 132 19.43 17.11 -3.97
N LEU A 133 19.26 17.30 -2.67
CA LEU A 133 18.93 18.57 -2.03
C LEU A 133 20.07 19.02 -1.11
N LEU A 134 20.27 20.33 -0.96
CA LEU A 134 21.28 20.91 -0.08
C LEU A 134 20.60 21.82 0.96
N GLY A 135 20.70 21.43 2.23
CA GLY A 135 20.08 22.13 3.36
C GLY A 135 21.09 22.88 4.21
N ARG A 136 20.66 24.00 4.79
CA ARG A 136 21.39 24.72 5.85
C ARG A 136 20.82 24.38 7.22
N ALA A 137 21.63 24.52 8.26
CA ALA A 137 21.23 24.28 9.66
C ALA A 137 20.06 25.16 10.17
N ASP A 138 19.67 26.23 9.46
CA ASP A 138 18.50 27.06 9.76
C ASP A 138 17.19 26.54 9.11
N GLY A 139 17.25 25.45 8.33
CA GLY A 139 16.11 24.91 7.58
C GLY A 139 15.83 25.60 6.24
N SER A 140 16.71 26.49 5.79
CA SER A 140 16.68 27.00 4.41
C SER A 140 17.32 26.00 3.43
N MET A 141 16.74 25.88 2.25
CA MET A 141 17.34 25.15 1.13
C MET A 141 18.31 26.05 0.35
N VAL A 142 19.35 25.46 -0.22
CA VAL A 142 20.20 26.08 -1.24
C VAL A 142 19.62 25.70 -2.60
N GLU A 143 19.01 26.67 -3.27
CA GLU A 143 18.40 26.48 -4.60
C GLU A 143 19.47 26.10 -5.64
N GLY A 144 19.33 24.91 -6.23
CA GLY A 144 20.12 24.46 -7.38
C GLY A 144 19.45 24.75 -8.73
N PRO A 145 20.05 24.28 -9.84
CA PRO A 145 19.53 24.48 -11.19
C PRO A 145 18.44 23.48 -11.62
N GLY A 146 18.19 22.45 -10.80
CA GLY A 146 17.35 21.29 -11.13
C GLY A 146 15.88 21.43 -10.72
N THR A 147 15.15 20.30 -10.74
CA THR A 147 13.70 20.30 -10.52
C THR A 147 13.34 20.75 -9.11
N ASP A 148 12.35 21.65 -8.99
CA ASP A 148 11.88 22.24 -7.74
C ASP A 148 13.02 22.78 -6.84
N GLY A 149 14.08 23.33 -7.47
CA GLY A 149 15.24 23.90 -6.78
C GLY A 149 16.26 22.87 -6.27
N ALA A 150 16.17 21.60 -6.68
CA ALA A 150 17.18 20.58 -6.39
C ALA A 150 18.52 20.88 -7.08
N LEU A 151 19.59 20.18 -6.66
CA LEU A 151 20.88 20.19 -7.38
C LEU A 151 20.84 19.36 -8.68
N THR A 152 19.75 18.63 -8.92
CA THR A 152 19.59 17.62 -9.98
C THR A 152 18.32 17.84 -10.78
N THR A 153 18.40 17.71 -12.10
CA THR A 153 17.22 17.66 -12.98
C THR A 153 16.65 16.25 -12.99
N ASP A 154 15.34 16.10 -12.83
CA ASP A 154 14.66 14.80 -12.94
C ASP A 154 14.57 14.39 -14.41
N HIS A 155 14.97 13.18 -14.76
CA HIS A 155 14.97 12.70 -16.14
C HIS A 155 13.63 12.08 -16.53
N LYS A 156 12.60 12.92 -16.64
CA LYS A 156 11.27 12.51 -17.16
C LYS A 156 11.25 12.49 -18.71
N PRO A 157 10.46 11.63 -19.38
CA PRO A 157 10.45 11.47 -20.84
C PRO A 157 9.99 12.68 -21.65
N ASP A 158 9.18 13.56 -21.08
CA ASP A 158 8.64 14.78 -21.68
C ASP A 158 9.53 16.02 -21.49
N ASN A 159 10.68 15.88 -20.81
CA ASN A 159 11.75 16.87 -20.88
C ASN A 159 12.29 16.94 -22.32
N LYS A 160 12.27 18.12 -22.93
CA LYS A 160 12.60 18.31 -24.36
C LYS A 160 13.92 17.68 -24.82
N VAL A 161 14.98 17.75 -24.00
CA VAL A 161 16.29 17.15 -24.33
C VAL A 161 16.21 15.62 -24.36
N GLU A 162 15.41 15.04 -23.47
CA GLU A 162 15.17 13.61 -23.37
C GLU A 162 14.20 13.15 -24.46
N GLU A 163 13.12 13.88 -24.73
CA GLU A 163 12.19 13.67 -25.85
C GLU A 163 12.94 13.67 -27.20
N GLU A 164 13.80 14.68 -27.44
CA GLU A 164 14.65 14.76 -28.63
C GLU A 164 15.62 13.57 -28.74
N ARG A 165 16.17 13.07 -27.62
CA ARG A 165 16.99 11.84 -27.62
C ARG A 165 16.15 10.61 -27.91
N ILE A 166 15.00 10.44 -27.26
CA ILE A 166 14.08 9.31 -27.46
C ILE A 166 13.66 9.23 -28.93
N ALA A 167 13.21 10.36 -29.51
CA ALA A 167 12.81 10.43 -30.91
C ALA A 167 13.98 10.16 -31.88
N ARG A 168 15.17 10.76 -31.66
CA ARG A 168 16.33 10.57 -32.58
C ARG A 168 16.90 9.15 -32.53
N THR A 169 16.68 8.43 -31.42
CA THR A 169 17.15 7.04 -31.21
C THR A 169 16.09 5.98 -31.54
N GLY A 170 14.95 6.39 -32.10
CA GLY A 170 13.90 5.49 -32.61
C GLY A 170 12.87 5.04 -31.56
N GLY A 171 12.88 5.62 -30.37
CA GLY A 171 11.81 5.49 -29.38
C GLY A 171 10.68 6.50 -29.61
N THR A 172 9.68 6.46 -28.73
CA THR A 172 8.57 7.41 -28.67
C THR A 172 8.31 7.84 -27.23
N VAL A 173 7.73 9.03 -27.02
CA VAL A 173 7.13 9.43 -25.74
C VAL A 173 5.62 9.30 -25.85
N GLN A 174 4.98 8.65 -24.88
CA GLN A 174 3.54 8.42 -24.86
C GLN A 174 2.99 8.69 -23.46
N THR A 175 1.95 9.53 -23.35
CA THR A 175 1.30 9.82 -22.07
C THR A 175 0.24 8.76 -21.77
N ILE A 176 0.42 8.02 -20.67
CA ILE A 176 -0.52 6.99 -20.20
C ILE A 176 -0.94 7.31 -18.78
N MET A 177 -2.25 7.42 -18.54
CA MET A 177 -2.84 7.84 -17.25
C MET A 177 -2.23 9.16 -16.72
N GLY A 178 -1.93 10.10 -17.62
CA GLY A 178 -1.31 11.40 -17.29
C GLY A 178 0.23 11.38 -17.21
N VAL A 179 0.87 10.21 -17.10
CA VAL A 179 2.33 10.08 -16.96
C VAL A 179 3.00 9.88 -18.33
N ALA A 180 4.01 10.68 -18.65
CA ALA A 180 4.83 10.51 -19.85
C ALA A 180 5.73 9.27 -19.73
N ARG A 181 5.74 8.40 -20.76
CA ARG A 181 6.48 7.13 -20.74
C ARG A 181 7.26 6.88 -22.03
N VAL A 182 8.49 6.38 -21.90
CA VAL A 182 9.32 5.91 -23.02
C VAL A 182 8.68 4.66 -23.60
N ASN A 183 8.37 4.70 -24.90
CA ASN A 183 7.68 3.65 -25.65
C ASN A 183 6.32 3.23 -25.08
N GLY A 184 5.72 4.06 -24.21
CA GLY A 184 4.50 3.71 -23.47
C GLY A 184 4.72 2.81 -22.24
N ASP A 185 5.96 2.57 -21.83
CA ASP A 185 6.29 1.66 -20.72
C ASP A 185 6.97 2.41 -19.56
N LEU A 186 8.25 2.80 -19.71
CA LEU A 186 9.06 3.31 -18.61
C LEU A 186 8.82 4.80 -18.32
N ALA A 187 8.59 5.17 -17.05
CA ALA A 187 8.32 6.54 -16.62
C ALA A 187 9.57 7.43 -16.45
N VAL A 188 10.77 6.85 -16.53
CA VAL A 188 12.06 7.57 -16.58
C VAL A 188 12.68 7.48 -17.97
N SER A 189 13.43 8.51 -18.35
CA SER A 189 14.22 8.54 -19.59
C SER A 189 15.70 8.22 -19.38
N ARG A 190 16.21 8.21 -18.14
CA ARG A 190 17.58 7.75 -17.85
C ARG A 190 17.60 6.74 -16.71
N ALA A 191 18.30 5.63 -16.93
CA ALA A 191 18.40 4.51 -15.99
C ALA A 191 19.56 3.56 -16.33
N PHE A 192 20.09 2.90 -15.30
CA PHE A 192 20.86 1.66 -15.41
C PHE A 192 19.93 0.48 -15.76
N GLY A 193 20.43 -0.54 -16.46
CA GLY A 193 19.63 -1.69 -16.87
C GLY A 193 18.71 -1.36 -18.06
N ASP A 194 17.45 -1.77 -18.01
CA ASP A 194 16.45 -1.50 -19.06
C ASP A 194 16.86 -1.94 -20.48
N ALA A 195 17.41 -3.15 -20.59
CA ALA A 195 17.93 -3.71 -21.85
C ALA A 195 16.91 -3.68 -23.01
N GLN A 196 15.60 -3.66 -22.73
CA GLN A 196 14.55 -3.52 -23.74
C GLN A 196 14.49 -2.12 -24.37
N HIS A 197 14.85 -1.07 -23.62
CA HIS A 197 14.87 0.32 -24.09
C HIS A 197 16.24 0.76 -24.63
N LYS A 198 17.22 -0.15 -24.68
CA LYS A 198 18.59 0.05 -25.21
C LYS A 198 18.85 -0.75 -26.51
N GLN A 199 17.80 -1.09 -27.25
CA GLN A 199 17.88 -1.88 -28.49
C GLN A 199 17.95 -1.04 -29.78
N THR A 200 17.61 0.25 -29.73
CA THR A 200 17.57 1.14 -30.90
C THR A 200 18.46 2.38 -30.69
N GLY A 201 18.90 2.99 -31.78
CA GLY A 201 19.71 4.22 -31.75
C GLY A 201 21.14 4.02 -32.25
N GLY A 202 22.10 4.58 -31.52
CA GLY A 202 23.51 4.62 -31.90
C GLY A 202 24.35 3.42 -31.46
N PRO A 203 25.65 3.39 -31.82
CA PRO A 203 26.63 2.45 -31.29
C PRO A 203 27.26 2.92 -29.96
N ALA A 204 26.87 4.09 -29.47
CA ALA A 204 27.28 4.67 -28.20
C ALA A 204 26.14 4.44 -27.18
N GLN A 205 26.50 4.06 -25.95
CA GLN A 205 25.57 3.61 -24.92
C GLN A 205 24.66 4.73 -24.40
N GLU A 206 25.07 5.98 -24.62
CA GLU A 206 24.27 7.18 -24.40
C GLU A 206 23.23 7.47 -25.51
N ASP A 207 23.40 6.94 -26.73
CA ASP A 207 22.51 7.17 -27.88
C ASP A 207 21.39 6.10 -27.96
N HIS A 208 20.68 5.91 -26.84
CA HIS A 208 19.51 5.03 -26.73
C HIS A 208 18.26 5.77 -26.19
N PRO A 209 17.05 5.22 -26.38
CA PRO A 209 15.82 5.77 -25.80
C PRO A 209 15.93 5.97 -24.28
N VAL A 210 16.45 4.97 -23.56
CA VAL A 210 16.84 5.09 -22.14
C VAL A 210 18.37 5.08 -22.05
N SER A 211 18.95 6.08 -21.38
CA SER A 211 20.40 6.26 -21.27
C SER A 211 20.89 6.12 -19.83
N ALA A 212 22.08 5.54 -19.64
CA ALA A 212 22.78 5.54 -18.35
C ALA A 212 23.81 6.69 -18.24
N GLU A 213 23.69 7.73 -19.07
CA GLU A 213 24.55 8.92 -19.01
C GLU A 213 24.15 9.87 -17.87
N PRO A 214 25.02 10.10 -16.86
CA PRO A 214 24.75 11.05 -15.80
C PRO A 214 24.80 12.50 -16.27
N GLU A 215 23.80 13.29 -15.86
CA GLU A 215 23.87 14.75 -15.86
C GLU A 215 24.62 15.23 -14.61
N PHE A 216 25.41 16.31 -14.70
CA PHE A 216 26.29 16.77 -13.61
C PHE A 216 26.05 18.22 -13.19
N THR A 217 26.02 18.45 -11.88
CA THR A 217 26.03 19.77 -11.24
C THR A 217 27.21 19.85 -10.27
N THR A 218 28.04 20.88 -10.39
CA THR A 218 29.11 21.17 -9.40
C THR A 218 28.80 22.46 -8.65
N ILE A 219 28.81 22.40 -7.31
CA ILE A 219 28.52 23.51 -6.40
C ILE A 219 29.45 23.48 -5.18
N THR A 220 29.69 24.63 -4.55
CA THR A 220 30.45 24.75 -3.29
C THR A 220 29.55 25.19 -2.14
N CYS A 221 29.67 24.54 -0.98
CA CYS A 221 28.86 24.80 0.22
C CYS A 221 29.74 25.03 1.48
N ASP A 222 29.15 25.52 2.58
CA ASP A 222 29.84 25.58 3.87
C ASP A 222 29.89 24.18 4.51
N PRO A 223 30.93 23.82 5.26
CA PRO A 223 30.89 22.66 6.14
C PRO A 223 29.69 22.58 7.10
N SER A 224 28.94 23.64 7.38
CA SER A 224 27.72 23.61 8.22
C SER A 224 26.47 23.12 7.48
N ASP A 225 26.53 23.08 6.15
CA ASP A 225 25.44 22.62 5.32
C ASP A 225 25.38 21.08 5.36
N PHE A 226 24.24 20.51 4.99
CA PHE A 226 24.04 19.07 4.92
C PHE A 226 23.38 18.68 3.60
N LEU A 227 23.80 17.53 3.07
CA LEU A 227 23.27 16.99 1.82
C LEU A 227 22.12 16.03 2.14
N LEU A 228 21.09 16.02 1.31
CA LEU A 228 20.10 14.96 1.25
C LEU A 228 20.11 14.31 -0.13
N LEU A 229 20.01 12.99 -0.18
CA LEU A 229 19.71 12.23 -1.40
C LEU A 229 18.44 11.43 -1.14
N VAL A 230 17.47 11.51 -2.05
CA VAL A 230 16.12 10.96 -1.89
C VAL A 230 15.60 10.32 -3.17
N CYS A 231 14.79 9.27 -3.05
CA CYS A 231 14.01 8.71 -4.16
C CYS A 231 12.79 9.59 -4.51
N ASP A 232 12.11 9.26 -5.63
CA ASP A 232 10.93 10.01 -6.07
C ASP A 232 9.77 9.88 -5.07
N GLY A 233 9.62 8.72 -4.42
CA GLY A 233 8.70 8.44 -3.32
C GLY A 233 8.87 9.31 -2.07
N ILE A 234 9.85 10.22 -2.03
CA ILE A 234 9.98 11.29 -1.01
C ILE A 234 9.86 12.70 -1.63
N SER A 235 10.33 12.92 -2.85
CA SER A 235 10.32 14.26 -3.48
C SER A 235 9.12 14.56 -4.39
N GLU A 236 8.29 13.57 -4.72
CA GLU A 236 7.01 13.74 -5.42
C GLU A 236 5.81 13.77 -4.47
N GLY A 237 4.63 14.08 -5.00
CA GLY A 237 3.40 14.21 -4.22
C GLY A 237 3.37 15.46 -3.34
N SER A 238 2.79 15.35 -2.15
CA SER A 238 2.46 16.49 -1.28
C SER A 238 3.57 16.90 -0.30
N PHE A 239 4.85 16.67 -0.64
CA PHE A 239 5.99 16.98 0.24
C PHE A 239 7.14 17.69 -0.49
N PRO A 240 7.05 19.03 -0.70
CA PRO A 240 8.03 19.76 -1.50
C PRO A 240 9.46 19.73 -0.95
N ASN A 241 10.47 19.75 -1.83
CA ASN A 241 11.91 19.79 -1.50
C ASN A 241 12.28 20.73 -0.32
N ARG A 242 11.69 21.95 -0.28
CA ARG A 242 11.94 22.95 0.78
C ARG A 242 11.38 22.57 2.15
N ASP A 243 10.37 21.72 2.19
CA ASP A 243 9.75 21.21 3.42
C ASP A 243 10.45 19.94 3.89
N VAL A 244 10.88 19.08 2.95
CA VAL A 244 11.81 17.95 3.19
C VAL A 244 13.09 18.45 3.91
N VAL A 245 13.75 19.46 3.33
CA VAL A 245 14.94 20.09 3.91
C VAL A 245 14.68 20.70 5.29
N ARG A 246 13.53 21.36 5.47
CA ARG A 246 13.17 22.02 6.74
C ARG A 246 12.93 21.00 7.86
N LEU A 247 12.22 19.91 7.58
CA LEU A 247 12.00 18.84 8.55
C LEU A 247 13.32 18.17 8.94
N ALA A 248 14.16 17.84 7.97
CA ALA A 248 15.49 17.29 8.24
C ALA A 248 16.33 18.22 9.12
N ALA A 249 16.38 19.52 8.80
CA ALA A 249 17.11 20.51 9.60
C ALA A 249 16.55 20.67 11.02
N GLN A 250 15.23 20.58 11.22
CA GLN A 250 14.61 20.62 12.54
C GLN A 250 14.98 19.39 13.38
N GLU A 251 14.91 18.20 12.79
CA GLU A 251 15.21 16.95 13.48
C GLU A 251 16.70 16.83 13.85
N LEU A 252 17.60 17.28 12.96
CA LEU A 252 19.04 17.37 13.21
C LEU A 252 19.45 18.30 14.37
N GLN A 253 18.54 19.11 14.93
CA GLN A 253 18.82 19.90 16.14
C GLN A 253 18.83 19.04 17.42
N SER A 254 18.23 17.85 17.39
CA SER A 254 18.06 17.00 18.57
C SER A 254 18.29 15.50 18.35
N LYS A 255 18.34 15.06 17.08
CA LYS A 255 18.48 13.66 16.68
C LYS A 255 19.68 13.44 15.77
N ASP A 256 20.15 12.21 15.74
CA ASP A 256 21.13 11.71 14.79
C ASP A 256 20.60 11.68 13.34
N PRO A 257 21.46 11.75 12.31
CA PRO A 257 21.03 11.87 10.91
C PRO A 257 20.17 10.71 10.42
N GLU A 258 20.38 9.47 10.89
CA GLU A 258 19.56 8.33 10.50
C GLU A 258 18.12 8.45 11.04
N GLN A 259 17.95 9.09 12.20
CA GLN A 259 16.65 9.31 12.81
C GLN A 259 15.91 10.50 12.17
N ALA A 260 16.66 11.53 11.73
CA ALA A 260 16.13 12.62 10.92
C ALA A 260 15.69 12.14 9.53
N ALA A 261 16.47 11.27 8.87
CA ALA A 261 16.08 10.60 7.64
C ALA A 261 14.79 9.77 7.83
N ALA A 262 14.68 9.06 8.95
CA ALA A 262 13.47 8.30 9.28
C ALA A 262 12.24 9.18 9.57
N ALA A 263 12.42 10.42 10.00
CA ALA A 263 11.32 11.39 10.12
C ALA A 263 10.86 11.87 8.73
N VAL A 264 11.79 12.11 7.80
CA VAL A 264 11.48 12.41 6.40
C VAL A 264 10.71 11.28 5.73
N CYS A 265 11.14 10.01 5.87
CA CYS A 265 10.42 8.87 5.29
C CYS A 265 9.00 8.72 5.86
N ARG A 266 8.81 8.89 7.18
CA ARG A 266 7.45 8.92 7.77
C ARG A 266 6.63 10.06 7.19
N LYS A 267 7.20 11.26 7.06
CA LYS A 267 6.44 12.42 6.60
C LYS A 267 6.03 12.31 5.12
N ALA A 268 6.88 11.71 4.28
CA ALA A 268 6.52 11.40 2.90
C ALA A 268 5.34 10.43 2.80
N LEU A 269 5.31 9.37 3.64
CA LEU A 269 4.18 8.45 3.73
C LEU A 269 2.90 9.15 4.22
N GLU A 270 2.99 9.96 5.28
CA GLU A 270 1.87 10.79 5.78
C GLU A 270 1.35 11.79 4.74
N SER A 271 2.21 12.27 3.84
CA SER A 271 1.86 13.16 2.72
C SER A 271 1.31 12.42 1.48
N GLY A 272 1.02 11.11 1.61
CA GLY A 272 0.35 10.31 0.58
C GLY A 272 1.29 9.59 -0.39
N SER A 273 2.57 9.40 -0.06
CA SER A 273 3.46 8.58 -0.88
C SER A 273 3.03 7.10 -0.89
N MET A 274 2.99 6.51 -2.09
CA MET A 274 2.59 5.13 -2.34
C MET A 274 3.75 4.21 -2.76
N ASP A 275 4.98 4.72 -2.72
CA ASP A 275 6.16 4.01 -3.23
C ASP A 275 7.12 3.51 -2.14
N ASN A 276 8.30 3.02 -2.54
CA ASN A 276 9.44 2.87 -1.64
C ASN A 276 9.99 4.25 -1.24
N LEU A 277 10.57 4.34 -0.03
CA LEU A 277 11.04 5.62 0.54
C LEU A 277 12.45 5.48 1.12
N SER A 278 13.44 5.97 0.38
CA SER A 278 14.85 6.04 0.82
C SER A 278 15.31 7.49 0.98
N CYS A 279 15.76 7.83 2.19
CA CYS A 279 16.37 9.12 2.52
C CYS A 279 17.78 8.89 3.07
N MET A 280 18.77 9.56 2.48
CA MET A 280 20.15 9.65 2.99
C MET A 280 20.47 11.09 3.35
N ILE A 281 20.89 11.33 4.60
CA ILE A 281 21.39 12.61 5.10
C ILE A 281 22.91 12.49 5.33
N VAL A 282 23.66 13.41 4.74
CA VAL A 282 25.12 13.52 4.91
C VAL A 282 25.46 14.83 5.59
N LEU A 283 25.93 14.75 6.83
CA LEU A 283 26.50 15.88 7.55
C LEU A 283 27.95 16.08 7.09
N LEU A 284 28.25 17.29 6.61
CA LEU A 284 29.53 17.60 5.98
C LEU A 284 30.65 17.95 7.00
N ARG A 285 30.43 17.60 8.27
CA ARG A 285 31.42 17.59 9.36
C ARG A 285 31.42 16.21 10.00
N GLY A 286 32.56 15.53 9.93
CA GLY A 286 32.79 14.23 10.55
C GLY A 286 32.96 14.30 12.06
N CYS A 287 33.27 13.15 12.65
CA CYS A 287 33.57 13.03 14.07
C CYS A 287 34.94 12.36 14.25
N GLU A 288 35.89 13.07 14.88
CA GLU A 288 37.26 12.57 15.14
C GLU A 288 37.30 11.28 15.99
N GLN A 289 36.19 10.98 16.69
CA GLN A 289 36.05 9.86 17.62
C GLN A 289 35.25 8.70 17.03
N ALA A 290 34.74 8.82 15.80
CA ALA A 290 34.01 7.76 15.12
C ALA A 290 34.97 6.70 14.56
N ALA A 291 34.82 5.45 15.01
CA ALA A 291 35.39 4.30 14.33
C ALA A 291 34.60 4.00 13.06
N LYS A 292 35.28 3.78 11.92
CA LYS A 292 34.64 3.37 10.65
C LYS A 292 33.91 2.03 10.84
N SER A 293 32.60 2.07 11.08
CA SER A 293 31.76 0.91 11.34
C SER A 293 30.29 1.26 11.08
N ALA A 294 29.83 0.99 9.86
CA ALA A 294 28.40 1.04 9.55
C ALA A 294 27.60 0.15 10.51
N LYS A 295 26.58 0.72 11.16
CA LYS A 295 25.64 -0.01 12.02
C LYS A 295 24.26 0.04 11.39
N LYS A 296 23.70 -1.13 11.07
CA LYS A 296 22.29 -1.28 10.75
C LYS A 296 21.43 -1.47 12.00
N GLU A 297 20.21 -0.94 11.95
CA GLU A 297 19.18 -1.19 12.96
C GLU A 297 17.80 -1.31 12.29
N LEU A 298 16.97 -2.21 12.81
CA LEU A 298 15.56 -2.31 12.40
C LEU A 298 14.69 -1.53 13.40
N TRP A 299 13.89 -0.61 12.88
CA TRP A 299 12.75 0.00 13.57
C TRP A 299 11.47 -0.59 12.97
N PRO A 300 10.99 -1.75 13.48
CA PRO A 300 9.84 -2.42 12.90
C PRO A 300 8.56 -1.62 13.16
N GLY A 301 7.72 -1.49 12.12
CA GLY A 301 6.38 -0.94 12.21
C GLY A 301 5.36 -1.99 12.66
N PRO A 302 4.08 -1.63 12.85
CA PRO A 302 3.03 -2.57 13.18
C PRO A 302 2.95 -3.75 12.21
N PHE A 303 2.80 -4.96 12.74
CA PHE A 303 2.65 -6.18 11.93
C PHE A 303 1.16 -6.47 11.69
N SER A 304 0.49 -5.55 10.99
CA SER A 304 -0.98 -5.43 10.95
C SER A 304 -1.72 -6.44 10.08
N GLU A 305 -1.05 -7.06 9.10
CA GLU A 305 -1.67 -8.02 8.17
C GLU A 305 -1.01 -9.41 8.25
N PRO A 306 -1.18 -10.14 9.36
CA PRO A 306 -0.44 -11.38 9.63
C PRO A 306 -0.83 -12.54 8.72
N THR A 307 -2.00 -12.51 8.08
CA THR A 307 -2.48 -13.55 7.14
C THR A 307 -2.16 -13.22 5.67
N HIS A 308 -1.87 -11.97 5.32
CA HIS A 308 -1.71 -11.55 3.93
C HIS A 308 -0.30 -11.83 3.38
N GLY A 309 -0.17 -12.81 2.48
CA GLY A 309 1.12 -13.32 2.00
C GLY A 309 2.09 -12.26 1.46
N ALA A 310 1.61 -11.25 0.71
CA ALA A 310 2.49 -10.21 0.15
C ALA A 310 2.96 -9.21 1.23
N PHE A 311 2.14 -8.91 2.24
CA PHE A 311 2.54 -8.07 3.37
C PHE A 311 3.59 -8.79 4.23
N ARG A 312 3.36 -10.07 4.58
CA ARG A 312 4.36 -10.93 5.25
C ARG A 312 5.69 -10.92 4.50
N LYS A 313 5.66 -11.03 3.16
CA LYS A 313 6.86 -11.03 2.29
C LYS A 313 7.60 -9.69 2.31
N ALA A 314 6.91 -8.56 2.16
CA ALA A 314 7.52 -7.23 2.21
C ALA A 314 8.10 -6.90 3.60
N TYR A 315 7.37 -7.22 4.67
CA TYR A 315 7.84 -7.06 6.05
C TYR A 315 9.07 -7.93 6.34
N ALA A 316 9.08 -9.18 5.86
CA ALA A 316 10.24 -10.07 5.96
C ALA A 316 11.44 -9.58 5.14
N ALA A 317 11.22 -8.97 3.98
CA ALA A 317 12.29 -8.36 3.19
C ALA A 317 12.95 -7.19 3.93
N MET A 318 12.17 -6.33 4.60
CA MET A 318 12.71 -5.25 5.43
C MET A 318 13.45 -5.76 6.66
N ALA A 319 12.93 -6.81 7.32
CA ALA A 319 13.66 -7.49 8.40
C ALA A 319 15.01 -8.03 7.91
N ALA A 320 15.04 -8.73 6.77
CA ALA A 320 16.24 -9.29 6.17
C ALA A 320 17.24 -8.21 5.71
N LYS A 321 16.77 -7.06 5.20
CA LYS A 321 17.61 -5.91 4.79
C LYS A 321 18.34 -5.26 5.99
N ALA A 322 17.84 -5.47 7.22
CA ALA A 322 18.50 -5.14 8.48
C ALA A 322 19.22 -6.33 9.17
N GLY A 323 19.16 -7.55 8.60
CA GLY A 323 19.80 -8.75 9.16
C GLY A 323 18.98 -9.55 10.19
N PHE A 324 17.67 -9.30 10.28
CA PHE A 324 16.74 -10.03 11.15
C PHE A 324 15.91 -11.04 10.36
N SER A 325 15.40 -12.07 11.04
CA SER A 325 14.32 -12.92 10.50
C SER A 325 12.96 -12.26 10.77
N LEU A 326 11.90 -12.75 10.11
CA LEU A 326 10.54 -12.22 10.27
C LEU A 326 10.08 -12.33 11.74
N GLU A 327 10.30 -13.49 12.35
CA GLU A 327 9.91 -13.81 13.72
C GLU A 327 10.63 -12.91 14.74
N ALA A 328 11.92 -12.63 14.51
CA ALA A 328 12.71 -11.72 15.33
C ALA A 328 12.30 -10.24 15.16
N ALA A 329 11.83 -9.85 13.97
CA ALA A 329 11.29 -8.51 13.73
C ALA A 329 9.94 -8.31 14.42
N VAL A 330 9.06 -9.32 14.37
CA VAL A 330 7.76 -9.30 15.06
C VAL A 330 7.94 -9.34 16.59
N GLU A 331 8.87 -10.15 17.11
CA GLU A 331 9.25 -10.13 18.54
C GLU A 331 9.71 -8.74 18.98
N ARG A 332 10.58 -8.11 18.18
CA ARG A 332 11.07 -6.74 18.43
C ARG A 332 9.94 -5.72 18.41
N ARG A 333 8.97 -5.82 17.48
CA ARG A 333 7.81 -4.92 17.44
C ARG A 333 6.92 -5.11 18.66
N TYR A 334 6.55 -6.35 19.00
CA TYR A 334 5.74 -6.65 20.18
C TYR A 334 6.38 -6.11 21.46
N THR A 335 7.70 -6.28 21.61
CA THR A 335 8.47 -5.78 22.74
C THR A 335 8.47 -4.25 22.78
N MET A 336 8.68 -3.56 21.65
CA MET A 336 8.58 -2.08 21.58
C MET A 336 7.16 -1.58 21.90
N ALA A 337 6.13 -2.14 21.29
CA ALA A 337 4.73 -1.77 21.56
C ALA A 337 4.35 -2.00 23.03
N SER A 338 4.79 -3.13 23.61
CA SER A 338 4.63 -3.47 25.02
C SER A 338 5.35 -2.54 25.98
N GLN A 339 6.40 -1.85 25.54
CA GLN A 339 7.12 -0.84 26.34
C GLN A 339 6.40 0.52 26.19
N GLN A 340 6.10 0.95 24.97
CA GLN A 340 5.36 2.18 24.65
C GLN A 340 4.00 2.25 25.37
N ALA A 341 3.21 1.17 25.35
CA ALA A 341 1.91 1.11 26.03
C ALA A 341 2.02 1.26 27.56
N LYS A 342 3.08 0.72 28.17
CA LYS A 342 3.35 0.87 29.62
C LYS A 342 3.77 2.30 29.96
N GLU A 343 4.63 2.89 29.15
CA GLU A 343 5.07 4.28 29.31
C GLU A 343 3.89 5.25 29.23
N LEU A 344 3.05 5.17 28.19
CA LEU A 344 1.83 5.97 28.06
C LEU A 344 0.88 5.77 29.25
N SER A 345 0.58 4.52 29.63
CA SER A 345 -0.27 4.23 30.80
C SER A 345 0.29 4.79 32.11
N SER A 346 1.62 4.76 32.29
CA SER A 346 2.28 5.34 33.47
C SER A 346 2.26 6.88 33.46
N ASN A 347 2.40 7.49 32.29
CA ASN A 347 2.31 8.94 32.11
C ASN A 347 0.88 9.46 32.33
N ALA A 348 -0.14 8.71 31.92
CA ALA A 348 -1.54 8.99 32.24
C ALA A 348 -1.78 8.91 33.76
N SER A 349 -1.33 7.82 34.40
CA SER A 349 -1.40 7.62 35.86
C SER A 349 -0.72 8.75 36.64
N GLN A 350 0.46 9.20 36.20
CA GLN A 350 1.19 10.30 36.83
C GLN A 350 0.46 11.64 36.67
N LYS A 351 -0.02 11.97 35.46
CA LYS A 351 -0.84 13.18 35.22
C LYS A 351 -2.09 13.22 36.10
N GLN A 352 -2.76 12.08 36.31
CA GLN A 352 -3.92 11.98 37.20
C GLN A 352 -3.55 12.24 38.67
N GLN A 353 -2.43 11.68 39.14
CA GLN A 353 -1.94 11.93 40.51
C GLN A 353 -1.55 13.39 40.71
N ASP A 354 -0.85 14.02 39.75
CA ASP A 354 -0.46 15.42 39.85
C ASP A 354 -1.67 16.36 39.79
N ALA A 355 -2.67 16.05 38.95
CA ALA A 355 -3.94 16.78 38.89
C ALA A 355 -4.82 16.60 40.14
N ALA A 356 -4.65 15.51 40.89
CA ALA A 356 -5.24 15.34 42.21
C ALA A 356 -4.49 16.15 43.28
N ASN A 357 -3.15 16.04 43.31
CA ASN A 357 -2.28 16.76 44.25
C ASN A 357 -2.41 18.30 44.13
N GLU A 358 -2.61 18.84 42.92
CA GLU A 358 -2.83 20.29 42.76
C GLU A 358 -4.21 20.76 43.27
N LYS A 359 -5.20 19.86 43.35
CA LYS A 359 -6.54 20.15 43.87
C LYS A 359 -6.64 20.12 45.41
N ASP A 360 -5.60 19.65 46.12
CA ASP A 360 -5.53 19.65 47.59
C ASP A 360 -5.23 21.04 48.21
N LYS A 361 -5.27 22.13 47.41
CA LYS A 361 -5.35 23.51 47.91
C LYS A 361 -6.75 23.75 48.50
N GLU A 362 -6.85 23.82 49.84
CA GLU A 362 -8.08 23.81 50.65
C GLU A 362 -9.36 24.36 49.93
N PRO A 363 -10.40 23.52 49.72
CA PRO A 363 -11.67 23.98 49.16
C PRO A 363 -12.38 24.93 50.14
N LYS A 364 -12.81 26.09 49.64
CA LYS A 364 -13.33 27.19 50.47
C LYS A 364 -14.75 26.94 50.99
N SER A 365 -15.45 25.95 50.45
CA SER A 365 -16.81 25.60 50.84
C SER A 365 -17.09 24.10 50.70
N ARG A 366 -18.03 23.63 51.53
CA ARG A 366 -18.51 22.24 51.54
C ARG A 366 -19.21 21.83 50.23
N THR A 367 -19.67 22.82 49.46
CA THR A 367 -20.26 22.69 48.12
C THR A 367 -19.21 22.45 47.04
N GLU A 368 -18.06 23.13 47.09
CA GLU A 368 -16.95 22.88 46.15
C GLU A 368 -16.38 21.48 46.32
N SER A 369 -16.25 20.97 47.56
CA SER A 369 -15.81 19.58 47.79
C SER A 369 -16.72 18.54 47.12
N LEU A 370 -18.05 18.73 47.18
CA LEU A 370 -19.01 17.81 46.56
C LEU A 370 -19.00 17.92 45.03
N ALA A 371 -18.90 19.13 44.48
CA ALA A 371 -18.78 19.34 43.04
C ALA A 371 -17.49 18.71 42.48
N THR A 372 -16.34 18.93 43.14
CA THR A 372 -15.06 18.33 42.77
C THR A 372 -15.08 16.81 42.87
N LEU A 373 -15.67 16.25 43.94
CA LEU A 373 -15.76 14.78 44.12
C LEU A 373 -16.64 14.12 43.05
N LEU A 374 -17.78 14.74 42.70
CA LEU A 374 -18.64 14.26 41.62
C LEU A 374 -17.94 14.36 40.25
N TRP A 375 -17.22 15.46 40.00
CA TRP A 375 -16.42 15.64 38.78
C TRP A 375 -15.30 14.60 38.67
N THR A 376 -14.54 14.33 39.73
CA THR A 376 -13.48 13.30 39.70
C THR A 376 -14.03 11.88 39.66
N THR A 377 -15.21 11.62 40.22
CA THR A 377 -15.85 10.29 40.16
C THR A 377 -16.44 10.01 38.78
N ARG A 378 -16.88 11.03 38.03
CA ARG A 378 -17.35 10.90 36.65
C ARG A 378 -16.17 10.81 35.68
N ASN A 379 -15.36 11.87 35.61
CA ASN A 379 -14.29 11.99 34.61
C ASN A 379 -13.09 11.08 34.90
N GLY A 380 -12.86 10.66 36.15
CA GLY A 380 -11.74 9.80 36.55
C GLY A 380 -11.85 8.34 36.13
N LEU A 381 -12.94 7.95 35.48
CA LEU A 381 -13.14 6.62 34.85
C LEU A 381 -13.17 6.69 33.32
N GLU A 382 -13.16 7.88 32.73
CA GLU A 382 -13.40 8.11 31.29
C GLU A 382 -12.15 8.63 30.52
N GLN A 383 -11.04 8.92 31.22
CA GLN A 383 -9.83 9.50 30.59
C GLN A 383 -8.71 8.48 30.24
N ASP A 384 -8.72 7.26 30.79
CA ASP A 384 -7.78 6.17 30.43
C ASP A 384 -8.07 5.54 29.04
N SER A 385 -9.12 6.04 28.38
CA SER A 385 -9.65 5.65 27.07
C SER A 385 -9.55 6.75 26.00
N GLN A 386 -8.88 7.89 26.28
CA GLN A 386 -8.82 9.05 25.37
C GLN A 386 -7.43 9.38 24.79
N ASP A 387 -6.44 8.48 24.92
CA ASP A 387 -5.17 8.59 24.19
C ASP A 387 -5.18 7.63 22.99
N PRO A 388 -5.34 8.11 21.74
CA PRO A 388 -5.47 7.24 20.57
C PRO A 388 -4.25 6.34 20.36
N ALA A 389 -3.04 6.85 20.62
CA ALA A 389 -1.82 6.07 20.47
C ALA A 389 -1.76 4.91 21.48
N LEU A 390 -2.37 5.05 22.66
CA LEU A 390 -2.52 3.95 23.62
C LEU A 390 -3.63 2.97 23.21
N ALA A 391 -4.66 3.43 22.49
CA ALA A 391 -5.67 2.54 21.90
C ALA A 391 -5.07 1.70 20.76
N ASP A 392 -4.39 2.33 19.80
CA ASP A 392 -3.70 1.67 18.67
C ASP A 392 -2.73 0.59 19.16
N LEU A 393 -1.89 0.93 20.15
CA LEU A 393 -0.94 -0.02 20.75
C LEU A 393 -1.63 -1.16 21.51
N ARG A 394 -2.81 -0.94 22.10
CA ARG A 394 -3.60 -2.02 22.72
C ARG A 394 -4.17 -2.94 21.64
N THR A 395 -4.74 -2.39 20.56
CA THR A 395 -5.28 -3.15 19.41
C THR A 395 -4.19 -3.99 18.74
N GLU A 396 -3.01 -3.43 18.48
CA GLU A 396 -1.87 -4.18 17.93
C GLU A 396 -1.40 -5.29 18.88
N LEU A 397 -1.38 -5.06 20.21
CA LEU A 397 -0.97 -6.08 21.16
C LEU A 397 -2.00 -7.22 21.32
N MET A 398 -3.29 -6.96 21.07
CA MET A 398 -4.35 -7.98 21.15
C MET A 398 -4.23 -9.09 20.09
N GLN A 399 -3.62 -8.83 18.93
CA GLN A 399 -3.46 -9.84 17.88
C GLN A 399 -2.53 -11.02 18.29
N PHE A 400 -1.81 -10.88 19.40
CA PHE A 400 -0.88 -11.89 19.94
C PHE A 400 -1.48 -12.71 21.11
N ASP A 401 -2.81 -12.68 21.29
CA ASP A 401 -3.53 -13.33 22.40
C ASP A 401 -2.98 -12.94 23.79
N THR A 402 -2.37 -13.90 24.50
CA THR A 402 -1.72 -13.66 25.80
C THR A 402 -0.30 -13.12 25.69
N GLY A 403 0.24 -13.03 24.48
CA GLY A 403 1.64 -12.78 24.19
C GLY A 403 2.57 -13.94 24.55
N PRO A 404 3.89 -13.78 24.30
CA PRO A 404 4.91 -14.75 24.70
C PRO A 404 4.97 -14.89 26.23
N PRO A 405 5.18 -16.10 26.77
CA PRO A 405 5.28 -16.32 28.22
C PRO A 405 6.31 -15.41 28.89
N SER A 406 5.93 -14.74 29.99
CA SER A 406 6.73 -13.73 30.67
C SER A 406 8.05 -14.22 31.29
N ALA A 407 8.29 -15.54 31.29
CA ALA A 407 9.57 -16.14 31.65
C ALA A 407 10.61 -16.14 30.51
N LEU A 408 10.20 -15.86 29.27
CA LEU A 408 11.08 -15.83 28.09
C LEU A 408 11.67 -14.43 27.92
N ALA A 409 13.01 -14.32 27.98
CA ALA A 409 13.72 -13.06 27.86
C ALA A 409 13.59 -12.45 26.46
N GLU A 410 13.54 -11.11 26.38
CA GLU A 410 13.55 -10.34 25.13
C GLU A 410 14.74 -10.77 24.24
N GLY A 411 14.49 -11.03 22.95
CA GLY A 411 15.48 -11.56 22.02
C GLY A 411 16.02 -12.98 22.28
N SER A 412 15.46 -13.76 23.21
CA SER A 412 15.91 -15.15 23.42
C SER A 412 15.43 -16.08 22.28
N VAL A 413 16.18 -17.17 22.03
CA VAL A 413 15.85 -18.13 20.97
C VAL A 413 14.48 -18.76 21.19
N GLU A 414 14.15 -19.04 22.45
CA GLU A 414 12.86 -19.59 22.89
C GLU A 414 11.71 -18.60 22.67
N ARG A 415 11.95 -17.29 22.84
CA ARG A 415 10.95 -16.24 22.59
C ARG A 415 10.71 -16.04 21.10
N VAL A 416 11.78 -16.00 20.29
CA VAL A 416 11.67 -15.92 18.82
C VAL A 416 10.98 -17.17 18.25
N GLN A 417 11.24 -18.36 18.81
CA GLN A 417 10.53 -19.59 18.46
C GLN A 417 9.04 -19.55 18.80
N TRP A 418 8.62 -18.87 19.89
CA TRP A 418 7.19 -18.64 20.17
C TRP A 418 6.53 -17.77 19.09
N PHE A 419 7.18 -16.67 18.68
CA PHE A 419 6.68 -15.84 17.57
C PHE A 419 6.64 -16.60 16.24
N LYS A 420 7.56 -17.57 16.04
CA LYS A 420 7.48 -18.50 14.92
C LYS A 420 6.23 -19.36 14.99
N GLU A 421 5.94 -19.98 16.13
CA GLU A 421 4.77 -20.86 16.29
C GLU A 421 3.44 -20.08 16.11
N TRP A 422 3.39 -18.81 16.50
CA TRP A 422 2.27 -17.91 16.20
C TRP A 422 2.19 -17.52 14.70
N LEU A 423 3.33 -17.29 14.03
CA LEU A 423 3.40 -17.05 12.58
C LEU A 423 3.09 -18.29 11.72
N ASP A 424 3.43 -19.49 12.19
CA ASP A 424 3.12 -20.78 11.55
C ASP A 424 1.66 -21.20 11.81
N GLY A 425 1.05 -20.73 12.91
CA GLY A 425 -0.34 -20.97 13.27
C GLY A 425 -1.35 -19.95 12.72
N THR A 426 -0.89 -18.88 12.07
CA THR A 426 -1.74 -17.93 11.34
C THR A 426 -1.86 -18.37 9.89
N ASP A 427 -3.04 -18.87 9.50
CA ASP A 427 -3.32 -19.30 8.12
C ASP A 427 -3.01 -18.17 7.12
N VAL A 428 -2.00 -18.41 6.29
CA VAL A 428 -1.64 -17.47 5.22
C VAL A 428 -2.62 -17.65 4.07
N VAL A 429 -3.47 -16.64 3.85
CA VAL A 429 -4.21 -16.54 2.59
C VAL A 429 -3.18 -16.38 1.48
N PRO A 430 -3.07 -17.34 0.53
CA PRO A 430 -2.02 -17.29 -0.47
C PRO A 430 -2.15 -16.02 -1.31
N ALA A 431 -1.09 -15.22 -1.35
CA ALA A 431 -1.05 -14.08 -2.25
C ALA A 431 -1.11 -14.60 -3.69
N LEU A 432 -2.13 -14.16 -4.44
CA LEU A 432 -2.45 -14.69 -5.76
C LEU A 432 -1.40 -14.25 -6.78
N ASP A 433 -0.45 -15.13 -7.05
CA ASP A 433 0.57 -14.94 -8.08
C ASP A 433 -0.02 -15.21 -9.48
N LEU A 434 -0.85 -14.26 -9.93
CA LEU A 434 -1.53 -14.28 -11.23
C LEU A 434 -0.57 -14.46 -12.43
N GLN A 435 0.73 -14.26 -12.24
CA GLN A 435 1.75 -14.42 -13.29
C GLN A 435 2.28 -15.85 -13.39
N ASN A 436 2.20 -16.65 -12.33
CA ASN A 436 2.64 -18.05 -12.29
C ASN A 436 1.50 -19.07 -12.11
N MET A 437 0.29 -18.63 -11.75
CA MET A 437 -0.90 -19.50 -11.68
C MET A 437 -1.20 -20.15 -13.04
N THR A 438 -1.54 -21.44 -13.01
CA THR A 438 -2.03 -22.15 -14.19
C THR A 438 -3.41 -21.64 -14.61
N ARG A 439 -3.83 -21.95 -15.85
CA ARG A 439 -5.15 -21.58 -16.37
C ARG A 439 -6.28 -22.05 -15.45
N ASP A 440 -6.16 -23.24 -14.88
CA ASP A 440 -7.21 -23.85 -14.07
C ASP A 440 -7.27 -23.21 -12.67
N GLU A 441 -6.13 -22.76 -12.13
CA GLU A 441 -6.07 -21.97 -10.89
C GLU A 441 -6.62 -20.56 -11.08
N LEU A 442 -6.33 -19.91 -12.21
CA LEU A 442 -6.94 -18.62 -12.60
C LEU A 442 -8.46 -18.75 -12.81
N LEU A 443 -8.93 -19.86 -13.39
CA LEU A 443 -10.36 -20.13 -13.52
C LEU A 443 -11.02 -20.40 -12.16
N ASN A 444 -10.39 -21.15 -11.25
CA ASN A 444 -10.93 -21.32 -9.89
C ASN A 444 -11.03 -19.97 -9.14
N LEU A 445 -10.03 -19.09 -9.25
CA LEU A 445 -10.10 -17.73 -8.68
C LEU A 445 -11.29 -16.95 -9.24
N VAL A 446 -11.45 -16.93 -10.57
CA VAL A 446 -12.58 -16.26 -11.25
C VAL A 446 -13.93 -16.95 -10.97
N GLU A 447 -13.95 -18.18 -10.44
CA GLU A 447 -15.17 -18.84 -9.95
C GLU A 447 -15.48 -18.58 -8.46
N GLU A 448 -14.48 -18.21 -7.66
CA GLU A 448 -14.60 -17.98 -6.21
C GLU A 448 -14.75 -16.49 -5.84
N ASP A 449 -14.32 -15.58 -6.71
CA ASP A 449 -14.48 -14.12 -6.59
C ASP A 449 -15.65 -13.59 -7.47
N PRO A 450 -16.73 -13.05 -6.88
CA PRO A 450 -17.91 -12.58 -7.63
C PRO A 450 -17.65 -11.38 -8.56
N GLU A 451 -16.72 -10.48 -8.23
CA GLU A 451 -16.42 -9.29 -9.03
C GLU A 451 -15.56 -9.66 -10.23
N LEU A 452 -14.52 -10.47 -10.02
CA LEU A 452 -13.72 -11.04 -11.11
C LEU A 452 -14.59 -11.88 -12.05
N LEU A 453 -15.57 -12.63 -11.52
CA LEU A 453 -16.55 -13.36 -12.32
C LEU A 453 -17.42 -12.42 -13.16
N ALA A 454 -17.88 -11.30 -12.60
CA ALA A 454 -18.66 -10.29 -13.33
C ALA A 454 -17.83 -9.64 -14.45
N VAL A 455 -16.59 -9.23 -14.17
CA VAL A 455 -15.67 -8.63 -15.15
C VAL A 455 -15.30 -9.63 -16.26
N ALA A 456 -15.01 -10.88 -15.91
CA ALA A 456 -14.67 -11.92 -16.89
C ALA A 456 -15.85 -12.30 -17.79
N ARG A 457 -17.09 -12.25 -17.27
CA ARG A 457 -18.33 -12.37 -18.06
C ARG A 457 -18.52 -11.15 -18.98
N ALA A 458 -18.37 -9.94 -18.46
CA ALA A 458 -18.52 -8.70 -19.23
C ALA A 458 -17.52 -8.59 -20.40
N GLN A 459 -16.34 -9.21 -20.27
CA GLN A 459 -15.34 -9.29 -21.35
C GLN A 459 -15.44 -10.58 -22.21
N GLY A 460 -16.41 -11.46 -21.96
CA GLY A 460 -16.63 -12.69 -22.74
C GLY A 460 -15.52 -13.74 -22.59
N LEU A 461 -14.79 -13.73 -21.47
CA LEU A 461 -13.65 -14.63 -21.20
C LEU A 461 -14.09 -15.99 -20.61
N VAL A 462 -15.34 -16.11 -20.19
CA VAL A 462 -15.96 -17.34 -19.66
C VAL A 462 -17.16 -17.72 -20.56
N ASP A 463 -17.21 -18.97 -21.02
CA ASP A 463 -18.33 -19.50 -21.81
C ASP A 463 -19.56 -19.72 -20.89
N GLU A 464 -20.72 -19.19 -21.30
CA GLU A 464 -22.01 -19.30 -20.58
C GLU A 464 -22.38 -20.75 -20.20
N ARG A 465 -21.82 -21.75 -20.92
CA ARG A 465 -22.08 -23.18 -20.71
C ARG A 465 -21.28 -23.82 -19.58
N ALA A 466 -20.30 -23.12 -18.99
CA ALA A 466 -19.37 -23.71 -18.01
C ALA A 466 -19.98 -24.03 -16.62
N MET A 467 -21.24 -23.64 -16.36
CA MET A 467 -21.86 -23.67 -15.04
C MET A 467 -23.13 -24.53 -14.95
N ARG A 468 -23.18 -25.67 -15.65
CA ARG A 468 -24.34 -26.59 -15.61
C ARG A 468 -24.44 -27.29 -14.24
N VAL A 469 -25.42 -26.90 -13.43
CA VAL A 469 -25.77 -27.58 -12.17
C VAL A 469 -26.80 -28.68 -12.47
N VAL A 470 -26.55 -29.87 -11.96
CA VAL A 470 -27.38 -31.06 -12.19
C VAL A 470 -27.76 -31.71 -10.86
N ARG A 471 -28.97 -32.25 -10.78
CA ARG A 471 -29.35 -33.20 -9.73
C ARG A 471 -29.37 -34.61 -10.31
N VAL A 472 -28.77 -35.55 -9.59
CA VAL A 472 -28.80 -36.97 -9.97
C VAL A 472 -30.20 -37.53 -9.73
N VAL A 473 -30.66 -38.42 -10.62
CA VAL A 473 -31.92 -39.17 -10.47
C VAL A 473 -31.93 -40.08 -9.23
N SER A 474 -33.08 -40.72 -8.97
CA SER A 474 -33.24 -41.66 -7.85
C SER A 474 -32.39 -42.93 -8.03
N ALA A 475 -32.15 -43.68 -6.95
CA ALA A 475 -31.34 -44.90 -7.00
C ALA A 475 -31.90 -45.98 -7.95
N ASP A 476 -33.23 -46.06 -8.06
CA ASP A 476 -33.93 -47.00 -8.93
C ASP A 476 -33.83 -46.64 -10.43
N GLU A 477 -33.48 -45.38 -10.75
CA GLU A 477 -33.29 -44.87 -12.11
C GLU A 477 -31.79 -44.79 -12.48
N LEU A 478 -30.93 -44.41 -11.53
CA LEU A 478 -29.49 -44.31 -11.70
C LEU A 478 -28.86 -45.68 -12.02
N ARG A 479 -29.30 -46.72 -11.32
CA ARG A 479 -28.70 -48.06 -11.42
C ARG A 479 -28.91 -48.70 -12.80
N PRO A 480 -30.14 -48.79 -13.37
CA PRO A 480 -30.34 -49.40 -14.68
C PRO A 480 -29.60 -48.66 -15.81
N ALA A 481 -29.52 -47.32 -15.74
CA ALA A 481 -28.82 -46.51 -16.73
C ALA A 481 -27.29 -46.68 -16.66
N VAL A 482 -26.71 -46.70 -15.45
CA VAL A 482 -25.28 -47.00 -15.28
C VAL A 482 -24.95 -48.45 -15.66
N GLU A 483 -25.78 -49.44 -15.30
CA GLU A 483 -25.59 -50.85 -15.69
C GLU A 483 -25.82 -51.08 -17.21
N ALA A 484 -26.48 -50.17 -17.91
CA ALA A 484 -26.64 -50.18 -19.37
C ALA A 484 -25.53 -49.43 -20.13
N HIS A 485 -24.70 -48.64 -19.45
CA HIS A 485 -23.65 -47.85 -20.09
C HIS A 485 -22.45 -48.68 -20.52
N GLN A 486 -21.78 -48.28 -21.61
CA GLN A 486 -20.65 -49.06 -22.17
C GLN A 486 -19.29 -48.70 -21.54
N THR A 487 -19.21 -47.56 -20.84
CA THR A 487 -17.96 -46.96 -20.33
C THR A 487 -17.92 -46.83 -18.81
N ILE A 488 -19.08 -46.80 -18.14
CA ILE A 488 -19.21 -46.65 -16.69
C ILE A 488 -19.59 -48.01 -16.09
N ASN A 489 -19.04 -48.35 -14.92
CA ASN A 489 -19.43 -49.53 -14.15
C ASN A 489 -20.17 -49.11 -12.88
N TRP A 490 -21.15 -49.90 -12.45
CA TRP A 490 -21.83 -49.67 -11.18
C TRP A 490 -20.88 -49.86 -9.99
N ASP A 491 -20.96 -48.94 -9.02
CA ASP A 491 -20.30 -48.99 -7.73
C ASP A 491 -21.33 -48.57 -6.67
N ASP A 492 -21.46 -49.31 -5.57
CA ASP A 492 -22.50 -49.01 -4.56
C ASP A 492 -22.29 -47.65 -3.87
N ARG A 493 -21.11 -47.01 -4.00
CA ARG A 493 -20.86 -45.62 -3.57
C ARG A 493 -21.64 -44.58 -4.39
N LEU A 494 -22.17 -44.95 -5.56
CA LEU A 494 -23.07 -44.11 -6.37
C LEU A 494 -24.42 -43.89 -5.67
N LEU A 495 -24.86 -44.81 -4.79
CA LEU A 495 -26.10 -44.67 -4.02
C LEU A 495 -26.10 -43.41 -3.14
N SER A 496 -24.92 -42.99 -2.68
CA SER A 496 -24.72 -41.81 -1.84
C SER A 496 -24.61 -40.48 -2.61
N ILE A 497 -24.72 -40.50 -3.95
CA ILE A 497 -24.90 -39.30 -4.78
C ILE A 497 -26.26 -39.25 -5.49
N CYS A 498 -27.11 -40.29 -5.36
CA CYS A 498 -28.51 -40.23 -5.79
C CYS A 498 -29.22 -39.04 -5.16
N GLU A 499 -30.07 -38.36 -5.94
CA GLU A 499 -30.82 -37.16 -5.53
C GLU A 499 -29.97 -35.96 -5.07
N GLN A 500 -28.63 -36.06 -5.08
CA GLN A 500 -27.73 -34.96 -4.74
C GLN A 500 -27.52 -34.00 -5.91
N ARG A 501 -27.27 -32.74 -5.58
CA ARG A 501 -26.84 -31.68 -6.51
C ARG A 501 -25.32 -31.72 -6.70
N GLY A 502 -24.87 -31.55 -7.95
CA GLY A 502 -23.47 -31.41 -8.29
C GLY A 502 -23.25 -30.47 -9.48
N LYS A 503 -22.04 -29.94 -9.61
CA LYS A 503 -21.61 -29.12 -10.75
C LYS A 503 -20.99 -30.02 -11.82
N VAL A 504 -21.43 -29.90 -13.07
CA VAL A 504 -20.74 -30.50 -14.21
C VAL A 504 -19.40 -29.79 -14.40
N LEU A 505 -18.30 -30.56 -14.44
CA LEU A 505 -16.95 -30.07 -14.77
C LEU A 505 -16.66 -30.22 -16.26
N GLN A 506 -17.13 -31.30 -16.86
CA GLN A 506 -16.86 -31.66 -18.25
C GLN A 506 -18.02 -32.51 -18.79
N ASP A 507 -18.41 -32.26 -20.04
CA ASP A 507 -19.27 -33.14 -20.83
C ASP A 507 -18.42 -33.91 -21.87
N ASP A 508 -18.72 -35.19 -22.08
CA ASP A 508 -18.20 -35.99 -23.20
C ASP A 508 -19.33 -36.35 -24.18
N PRO A 509 -19.48 -35.62 -25.30
CA PRO A 509 -20.50 -35.90 -26.31
C PRO A 509 -20.26 -37.19 -27.11
N SER A 510 -19.11 -37.86 -26.97
CA SER A 510 -18.77 -39.07 -27.72
C SER A 510 -19.38 -40.33 -27.12
N ASP A 511 -19.52 -40.38 -25.79
CA ASP A 511 -20.23 -41.46 -25.08
C ASP A 511 -21.50 -41.00 -24.32
N LYS A 512 -21.77 -39.69 -24.26
CA LYS A 512 -22.91 -39.04 -23.56
C LYS A 512 -22.84 -39.11 -22.04
N THR A 513 -21.64 -38.96 -21.49
CA THR A 513 -21.44 -38.84 -20.05
C THR A 513 -21.01 -37.44 -19.65
N ALA A 514 -21.19 -37.09 -18.38
CA ALA A 514 -20.71 -35.86 -17.78
C ALA A 514 -19.95 -36.17 -16.49
N GLN A 515 -18.85 -35.47 -16.25
CA GLN A 515 -18.13 -35.53 -14.98
C GLN A 515 -18.73 -34.53 -14.01
N VAL A 516 -19.33 -35.02 -12.92
CA VAL A 516 -20.02 -34.21 -11.92
C VAL A 516 -19.24 -34.17 -10.61
N LYS A 517 -19.04 -32.98 -10.04
CA LYS A 517 -18.38 -32.75 -8.74
C LYS A 517 -19.43 -32.44 -7.67
N PHE A 518 -19.37 -33.18 -6.56
CA PHE A 518 -20.26 -33.04 -5.41
C PHE A 518 -19.50 -32.41 -4.22
N ARG A 519 -20.20 -31.65 -3.36
CA ARG A 519 -19.66 -31.12 -2.10
C ARG A 519 -20.13 -32.01 -0.94
N GLY A 520 -19.21 -32.55 -0.13
CA GLY A 520 -19.56 -33.37 1.03
C GLY A 520 -18.55 -34.48 1.36
N LYS A 521 -18.98 -35.50 2.11
CA LYS A 521 -18.14 -36.63 2.60
C LYS A 521 -17.60 -37.58 1.51
N ILE A 522 -17.95 -37.36 0.24
CA ILE A 522 -17.43 -38.09 -0.92
C ILE A 522 -16.67 -37.10 -1.78
N CYS A 523 -15.37 -36.96 -1.50
CA CYS A 523 -14.50 -36.01 -2.20
C CYS A 523 -13.99 -36.63 -3.52
N ALA A 524 -14.90 -36.77 -4.48
CA ALA A 524 -14.60 -37.30 -5.81
C ALA A 524 -15.53 -36.66 -6.87
N SER A 525 -14.97 -36.40 -8.05
CA SER A 525 -15.78 -36.16 -9.26
C SER A 525 -16.09 -37.50 -9.94
N VAL A 526 -17.31 -37.65 -10.44
CA VAL A 526 -17.87 -38.93 -10.91
C VAL A 526 -18.43 -38.75 -12.32
N TRP A 527 -18.09 -39.65 -13.23
CA TRP A 527 -18.70 -39.71 -14.56
C TRP A 527 -20.07 -40.40 -14.47
N LEU A 528 -21.10 -39.74 -15.02
CA LEU A 528 -22.50 -40.20 -15.02
C LEU A 528 -23.11 -40.06 -16.42
N PRO A 529 -23.99 -40.98 -16.87
CA PRO A 529 -24.74 -40.81 -18.12
C PRO A 529 -25.64 -39.58 -18.08
N TRP A 530 -25.80 -38.86 -19.20
CA TRP A 530 -26.69 -37.68 -19.27
C TRP A 530 -28.14 -38.00 -18.89
N GLU A 531 -28.63 -39.21 -19.17
CA GLU A 531 -29.99 -39.65 -18.80
C GLU A 531 -30.20 -39.79 -17.28
N CYS A 532 -29.13 -39.78 -16.49
CA CYS A 532 -29.16 -39.77 -15.02
C CYS A 532 -29.11 -38.36 -14.41
N LEU A 533 -29.01 -37.32 -15.23
CA LEU A 533 -28.76 -35.94 -14.82
C LEU A 533 -29.95 -35.05 -15.19
N VAL A 534 -30.66 -34.57 -14.18
CA VAL A 534 -31.68 -33.54 -14.34
C VAL A 534 -30.98 -32.19 -14.29
N ASP A 535 -30.98 -31.45 -15.39
CA ASP A 535 -30.52 -30.05 -15.41
C ASP A 535 -31.40 -29.22 -14.47
N GLU A 536 -30.83 -28.74 -13.37
CA GLU A 536 -31.49 -27.77 -12.51
C GLU A 536 -30.99 -26.39 -12.94
N TRP A 537 -31.74 -25.81 -13.87
CA TRP A 537 -31.50 -24.46 -14.39
C TRP A 537 -31.54 -23.49 -13.21
N MET A 538 -30.39 -22.89 -12.89
CA MET A 538 -30.39 -21.68 -12.08
C MET A 538 -30.96 -20.56 -12.95
N ASP A 539 -32.23 -20.25 -12.73
CA ASP A 539 -32.84 -19.00 -13.19
C ASP A 539 -32.20 -17.84 -12.41
N LEU A 540 -30.96 -17.49 -12.76
CA LEU A 540 -30.40 -16.15 -12.60
C LEU A 540 -31.03 -15.20 -13.63
N GLN A 541 -32.36 -15.22 -13.71
CA GLN A 541 -33.10 -14.03 -14.07
C GLN A 541 -33.11 -13.09 -12.86
N GLU A 542 -33.32 -11.81 -13.11
CA GLU A 542 -33.48 -10.79 -12.09
C GLU A 542 -34.81 -11.02 -11.32
N SER A 543 -34.81 -11.94 -10.36
CA SER A 543 -35.73 -11.92 -9.23
C SER A 543 -35.32 -10.76 -8.31
N ALA A 544 -35.41 -9.53 -8.84
CA ALA A 544 -35.21 -8.31 -8.08
C ALA A 544 -36.12 -8.38 -6.85
N PHE A 545 -35.51 -8.55 -5.67
CA PHE A 545 -36.22 -8.85 -4.44
C PHE A 545 -37.26 -7.77 -4.21
N GLN A 546 -38.54 -8.12 -4.33
CA GLN A 546 -39.62 -7.15 -4.25
C GLN A 546 -39.71 -6.66 -2.81
N PRO A 547 -39.40 -5.38 -2.53
CA PRO A 547 -39.40 -4.91 -1.15
C PRO A 547 -40.79 -5.07 -0.56
N ARG A 548 -40.86 -5.45 0.72
CA ARG A 548 -42.12 -5.79 1.38
C ARG A 548 -42.18 -5.18 2.77
N ALA A 549 -43.33 -4.59 3.12
CA ALA A 549 -43.57 -4.07 4.46
C ALA A 549 -43.65 -5.25 5.43
N VAL A 550 -42.81 -5.23 6.47
CA VAL A 550 -42.74 -6.26 7.50
C VAL A 550 -42.92 -5.66 8.88
N GLN A 551 -43.44 -6.45 9.81
CA GLN A 551 -43.39 -6.15 11.24
C GLN A 551 -42.38 -7.08 11.92
N VAL A 552 -41.51 -6.51 12.73
CA VAL A 552 -40.54 -7.25 13.55
C VAL A 552 -41.27 -7.90 14.72
N ALA A 553 -40.89 -9.12 15.07
CA ALA A 553 -41.47 -9.88 16.17
C ALA A 553 -41.32 -9.18 17.54
N PRO A 554 -42.13 -9.56 18.54
CA PRO A 554 -41.93 -9.16 19.94
C PRO A 554 -40.53 -9.50 20.46
N ILE A 555 -40.06 -8.72 21.44
CA ILE A 555 -38.67 -8.76 21.93
C ILE A 555 -38.22 -10.14 22.43
N ASP A 556 -39.12 -10.91 23.04
CA ASP A 556 -38.87 -12.27 23.54
C ASP A 556 -38.66 -13.30 22.43
N VAL A 557 -39.19 -13.03 21.23
CA VAL A 557 -38.91 -13.82 20.02
C VAL A 557 -37.66 -13.27 19.33
N LEU A 558 -37.58 -11.95 19.14
CA LEU A 558 -36.47 -11.30 18.45
C LEU A 558 -35.11 -11.60 19.11
N GLN A 559 -34.99 -11.42 20.43
CA GLN A 559 -33.75 -11.69 21.15
C GLN A 559 -33.34 -13.16 21.03
N LYS A 560 -34.29 -14.09 21.23
CA LYS A 560 -34.03 -15.53 21.18
C LYS A 560 -33.53 -15.96 19.79
N GLU A 561 -34.21 -15.56 18.71
CA GLU A 561 -33.81 -15.97 17.35
C GLU A 561 -32.54 -15.27 16.86
N VAL A 562 -32.15 -14.13 17.46
CA VAL A 562 -30.83 -13.49 17.25
C VAL A 562 -29.74 -14.24 18.02
N GLU A 563 -29.99 -14.65 19.27
CA GLU A 563 -29.05 -15.43 20.10
C GLU A 563 -28.85 -16.87 19.60
N ASP A 564 -29.85 -17.45 18.93
CA ASP A 564 -29.76 -18.78 18.27
C ASP A 564 -29.10 -18.73 16.87
N ASN A 565 -28.87 -17.54 16.28
CA ASN A 565 -28.25 -17.40 14.96
C ASN A 565 -26.71 -17.28 15.06
N SER A 566 -25.98 -17.95 14.18
CA SER A 566 -24.51 -18.01 14.21
C SER A 566 -23.78 -16.85 13.52
N TRP A 567 -24.50 -15.93 12.85
CA TRP A 567 -23.93 -14.88 12.00
C TRP A 567 -24.11 -13.45 12.54
N ILE A 568 -24.94 -13.28 13.57
CA ILE A 568 -25.22 -11.98 14.21
C ILE A 568 -25.13 -12.12 15.73
N SER A 569 -25.09 -11.00 16.45
CA SER A 569 -25.05 -10.97 17.92
C SER A 569 -26.02 -9.92 18.46
N TRP A 570 -26.65 -10.21 19.61
CA TRP A 570 -27.61 -9.32 20.24
C TRP A 570 -26.94 -8.04 20.76
N LYS A 571 -27.27 -6.89 20.16
CA LYS A 571 -26.96 -5.54 20.66
C LYS A 571 -28.15 -4.98 21.44
N ALA A 572 -27.90 -4.16 22.47
CA ALA A 572 -28.96 -3.64 23.34
C ALA A 572 -29.99 -2.76 22.59
N GLU A 573 -29.57 -2.00 21.57
CA GLU A 573 -30.52 -1.20 20.76
C GLU A 573 -31.55 -2.05 20.00
N MET A 574 -31.26 -3.34 19.74
CA MET A 574 -32.17 -4.22 19.01
C MET A 574 -33.50 -4.46 19.76
N ALA A 575 -33.53 -4.18 21.06
CA ALA A 575 -34.75 -4.14 21.87
C ALA A 575 -35.77 -3.10 21.35
N GLU A 576 -35.32 -1.97 20.79
CA GLU A 576 -36.18 -0.87 20.33
C GLU A 576 -36.80 -1.14 18.94
N LEU A 577 -36.21 -2.08 18.19
CA LEU A 577 -36.68 -2.55 16.88
C LEU A 577 -37.84 -3.56 17.01
N ALA A 578 -38.02 -4.17 18.17
CA ALA A 578 -39.04 -5.19 18.40
C ALA A 578 -40.47 -4.63 18.25
N GLY A 579 -41.32 -5.30 17.48
CA GLY A 579 -42.69 -4.84 17.19
C GLY A 579 -42.80 -3.67 16.19
N GLN A 580 -41.68 -3.09 15.73
CA GLN A 580 -41.69 -1.98 14.76
C GLN A 580 -42.03 -2.47 13.35
N PHE A 581 -42.45 -1.53 12.50
CA PHE A 581 -42.60 -1.77 11.06
C PHE A 581 -41.32 -1.34 10.32
N ALA A 582 -40.91 -2.13 9.34
CA ALA A 582 -39.78 -1.87 8.47
C ALA A 582 -40.13 -2.29 7.04
N VAL A 583 -39.24 -2.01 6.08
CA VAL A 583 -39.31 -2.61 4.75
C VAL A 583 -38.15 -3.60 4.63
N ALA A 584 -38.45 -4.86 4.34
CA ALA A 584 -37.45 -5.80 3.89
C ALA A 584 -36.99 -5.37 2.49
N ILE A 585 -35.68 -5.23 2.28
CA ILE A 585 -35.07 -4.76 1.04
C ILE A 585 -34.16 -5.81 0.38
N GLU A 586 -33.78 -6.86 1.12
CA GLU A 586 -32.88 -7.92 0.66
C GLU A 586 -33.08 -9.17 1.53
N GLU A 587 -33.06 -10.36 0.93
CA GLU A 587 -33.10 -11.65 1.65
C GLU A 587 -31.83 -12.45 1.40
N GLU A 588 -31.34 -13.07 2.47
CA GLU A 588 -30.11 -13.87 2.52
C GLU A 588 -30.42 -15.30 2.99
N PRO A 589 -30.97 -16.18 2.12
CA PRO A 589 -31.48 -17.50 2.51
C PRO A 589 -30.39 -18.45 3.04
N GLN A 590 -29.14 -18.21 2.66
CA GLN A 590 -27.97 -18.96 3.11
C GLN A 590 -27.60 -18.69 4.58
N TYR A 591 -27.93 -17.49 5.10
CA TYR A 591 -27.72 -17.10 6.51
C TYR A 591 -29.02 -17.09 7.34
N GLN A 592 -30.17 -17.25 6.68
CA GLN A 592 -31.51 -17.08 7.24
C GLN A 592 -31.74 -15.66 7.80
N LEU A 593 -31.17 -14.67 7.10
CA LEU A 593 -31.24 -13.25 7.43
C LEU A 593 -31.99 -12.47 6.35
N THR A 594 -32.48 -11.29 6.73
CA THR A 594 -33.15 -10.34 5.83
C THR A 594 -32.67 -8.94 6.19
N LYS A 595 -32.16 -8.16 5.23
CA LYS A 595 -31.83 -6.74 5.44
C LYS A 595 -33.14 -5.97 5.48
N VAL A 596 -33.40 -5.28 6.60
CA VAL A 596 -34.58 -4.41 6.75
C VAL A 596 -34.13 -2.97 6.92
N GLN A 597 -34.88 -2.05 6.30
CA GLN A 597 -34.72 -0.61 6.46
C GLN A 597 -35.92 -0.06 7.25
N PHE A 598 -35.64 0.58 8.38
CA PHE A 598 -36.66 1.18 9.24
C PHE A 598 -37.01 2.60 8.78
N PRO A 599 -38.28 3.03 8.95
CA PRO A 599 -38.70 4.39 8.61
C PRO A 599 -38.16 5.43 9.62
N PRO A 600 -38.16 6.72 9.26
CA PRO A 600 -37.85 7.80 10.21
C PRO A 600 -38.81 7.78 11.42
N PRO A 601 -38.33 8.07 12.64
CA PRO A 601 -37.00 8.59 12.97
C PRO A 601 -35.92 7.52 13.15
N ILE A 602 -36.23 6.22 13.03
CA ILE A 602 -35.25 5.14 13.26
C ILE A 602 -34.22 5.11 12.13
N SER A 603 -34.67 5.19 10.86
CA SER A 603 -33.85 5.35 9.64
C SER A 603 -32.72 4.33 9.42
N LEU A 604 -32.65 3.27 10.23
CA LEU A 604 -31.56 2.30 10.27
C LEU A 604 -31.74 1.18 9.22
N ARG A 605 -30.63 0.70 8.66
CA ARG A 605 -30.54 -0.58 7.94
C ARG A 605 -29.90 -1.62 8.87
N ARG A 606 -30.51 -2.81 9.04
CA ARG A 606 -29.92 -3.89 9.86
C ARG A 606 -30.43 -5.27 9.38
N TYR A 607 -29.58 -6.29 9.46
CA TYR A 607 -29.99 -7.67 9.20
C TYR A 607 -30.69 -8.26 10.43
N LEU A 608 -31.85 -8.89 10.24
CA LEU A 608 -32.59 -9.62 11.27
C LEU A 608 -32.88 -11.05 10.80
N PRO A 609 -33.06 -12.04 11.70
CA PRO A 609 -33.44 -13.40 11.31
C PRO A 609 -34.79 -13.41 10.60
N THR A 610 -34.89 -14.05 9.43
CA THR A 610 -36.10 -14.03 8.59
C THR A 610 -37.33 -14.58 9.32
N CYS A 611 -37.15 -15.50 10.27
CA CYS A 611 -38.20 -16.02 11.15
C CYS A 611 -38.83 -14.98 12.09
N THR A 612 -38.15 -13.85 12.33
CA THR A 612 -38.63 -12.74 13.18
C THR A 612 -39.42 -11.69 12.41
N LEU A 613 -39.62 -11.84 11.10
CA LEU A 613 -40.30 -10.88 10.25
C LEU A 613 -41.64 -11.44 9.74
N GLN A 614 -42.72 -10.69 9.96
CA GLN A 614 -44.06 -11.04 9.46
C GLN A 614 -44.51 -10.02 8.42
N ASP A 615 -45.11 -10.47 7.32
CA ASP A 615 -45.68 -9.57 6.31
C ASP A 615 -46.75 -8.64 6.90
N SER A 616 -46.77 -7.40 6.44
CA SER A 616 -47.71 -6.37 6.86
C SER A 616 -48.58 -5.92 5.69
N ASP A 617 -49.88 -5.73 5.93
CA ASP A 617 -50.83 -5.18 4.94
C ASP A 617 -50.60 -3.68 4.61
N ARG A 618 -49.56 -3.05 5.18
CA ARG A 618 -49.18 -1.64 4.93
C ARG A 618 -48.47 -1.48 3.59
N SER A 619 -48.63 -0.33 2.95
CA SER A 619 -47.82 0.03 1.79
C SER A 619 -46.43 0.57 2.20
N ILE A 620 -45.46 0.55 1.28
CA ILE A 620 -44.12 1.10 1.50
C ILE A 620 -44.18 2.63 1.60
N GLU A 621 -45.04 3.25 0.80
CA GLU A 621 -45.32 4.68 0.82
C GLU A 621 -45.95 5.14 2.14
N GLU A 622 -46.76 4.30 2.80
CA GLU A 622 -47.29 4.55 4.15
C GLU A 622 -46.22 4.48 5.25
N LEU A 623 -45.11 3.79 5.02
CA LEU A 623 -43.93 3.79 5.91
C LEU A 623 -42.98 4.95 5.60
N GLY A 624 -43.03 5.53 4.41
CA GLY A 624 -42.17 6.66 4.02
C GLY A 624 -40.70 6.28 3.81
N VAL A 625 -40.42 5.00 3.55
CA VAL A 625 -39.06 4.52 3.22
C VAL A 625 -38.78 4.79 1.76
N ILE A 626 -37.67 5.49 1.47
CA ILE A 626 -37.16 5.68 0.11
C ILE A 626 -36.19 4.54 -0.20
N ILE A 627 -36.36 3.93 -1.38
CA ILE A 627 -35.53 2.84 -1.88
C ILE A 627 -34.95 3.30 -3.23
N SER A 628 -33.72 3.81 -3.21
CA SER A 628 -33.01 4.26 -4.40
C SER A 628 -32.46 3.05 -5.16
N ALA A 629 -32.36 3.16 -6.49
CA ALA A 629 -31.78 2.11 -7.34
C ALA A 629 -30.25 2.25 -7.54
N GLU A 630 -29.61 3.17 -6.80
CA GLU A 630 -28.19 3.51 -6.95
C GLU A 630 -27.40 3.39 -5.61
N ASP A 631 -28.06 2.95 -4.51
CA ASP A 631 -27.46 2.86 -3.16
C ASP A 631 -26.89 1.45 -2.84
N SER A 632 -26.38 0.71 -3.83
CA SER A 632 -25.81 -0.64 -3.64
C SER A 632 -24.28 -0.66 -3.50
N GLU A 633 -23.61 0.50 -3.55
CA GLU A 633 -22.14 0.62 -3.49
C GLU A 633 -21.65 1.68 -2.47
N SER A 634 -22.27 1.76 -1.29
CA SER A 634 -21.68 2.47 -0.13
C SER A 634 -22.38 2.15 1.20
N GLU A 635 -21.68 1.51 2.14
CA GLU A 635 -22.04 1.45 3.57
C GLU A 635 -20.85 0.85 4.38
N ASP A 636 -19.90 1.70 4.82
CA ASP A 636 -18.86 1.34 5.79
C ASP A 636 -18.40 2.59 6.61
N ASP A 637 -19.36 3.48 6.91
CA ASP A 637 -19.22 4.65 7.81
C ASP A 637 -19.78 4.30 9.20
N ASP A 638 -19.13 3.38 9.91
CA ASP A 638 -19.47 2.97 11.29
C ASP A 638 -18.61 3.79 12.30
N ASP A 639 -18.91 5.09 12.47
CA ASP A 639 -18.23 5.98 13.45
C ASP A 639 -19.24 6.81 14.27
N ASP A 640 -19.76 6.20 15.34
CA ASP A 640 -20.70 6.78 16.31
C ASP A 640 -20.06 7.95 17.09
N ASN A 641 -20.53 9.18 16.92
CA ASN A 641 -20.36 10.26 17.92
C ASN A 641 -21.54 11.25 17.95
N ASP A 642 -22.48 11.04 18.86
CA ASP A 642 -23.47 12.03 19.27
C ASP A 642 -22.82 13.20 20.05
N VAL A 643 -22.95 14.41 19.50
CA VAL A 643 -23.04 15.64 20.31
C VAL A 643 -23.97 16.63 19.64
N GLY A 644 -25.24 16.60 20.02
CA GLY A 644 -26.22 17.62 19.62
C GLY A 644 -26.10 18.97 20.35
N PHE A 645 -27.15 19.76 20.15
CA PHE A 645 -27.59 20.98 20.86
C PHE A 645 -27.31 22.39 20.29
N ASP A 646 -28.40 23.15 20.30
CA ASP A 646 -28.64 24.59 20.05
C ASP A 646 -28.12 25.28 18.76
N ALA A 647 -29.10 25.82 18.03
CA ALA A 647 -28.91 26.85 17.01
C ALA A 647 -29.25 28.23 17.57
N GLU A 648 -28.61 29.29 17.08
CA GLU A 648 -29.18 30.64 17.13
C GLU A 648 -28.75 31.49 15.92
N ASP A 649 -29.70 32.24 15.39
CA ASP A 649 -29.71 33.21 14.29
C ASP A 649 -28.38 33.77 13.73
N GLN A 650 -28.24 33.77 12.39
CA GLN A 650 -28.51 35.00 11.62
C GLN A 650 -28.59 34.79 10.09
N ASP A 651 -29.62 35.40 9.48
CA ASP A 651 -29.62 35.81 8.08
C ASP A 651 -28.62 36.96 7.88
N ASP A 652 -27.78 36.89 6.83
CA ASP A 652 -27.88 37.91 5.76
C ASP A 652 -27.09 37.51 4.49
N ARG A 653 -27.75 37.64 3.34
CA ARG A 653 -27.13 37.69 2.00
C ARG A 653 -27.30 39.14 1.51
N PRO A 654 -26.37 39.74 0.73
CA PRO A 654 -26.40 39.39 -0.69
C PRO A 654 -25.13 39.62 -1.56
N ALA A 655 -25.05 38.79 -2.61
CA ALA A 655 -24.85 39.16 -4.03
C ALA A 655 -23.53 39.74 -4.60
N THR A 656 -23.09 39.03 -5.64
CA THR A 656 -22.59 39.51 -6.97
C THR A 656 -21.21 40.14 -7.10
N GLY A 657 -20.50 39.71 -8.15
CA GLY A 657 -19.18 40.21 -8.54
C GLY A 657 -18.63 39.58 -9.84
N GLU A 658 -19.47 39.39 -10.87
CA GLU A 658 -18.96 39.03 -12.21
C GLU A 658 -18.15 40.19 -12.82
N LEU A 659 -17.07 39.89 -13.54
CA LEU A 659 -16.45 40.84 -14.47
C LEU A 659 -15.78 40.11 -15.64
N GLN A 660 -15.98 40.64 -16.85
CA GLN A 660 -15.57 40.01 -18.11
C GLN A 660 -14.28 40.58 -18.69
N VAL A 661 -13.58 39.71 -19.42
CA VAL A 661 -12.88 39.93 -20.71
C VAL A 661 -12.50 41.37 -21.07
N ALA A 662 -11.20 41.59 -21.30
CA ALA A 662 -10.71 42.59 -22.24
C ALA A 662 -9.55 42.02 -23.08
N ALA A 663 -9.62 42.22 -24.39
CA ALA A 663 -8.54 41.92 -25.33
C ALA A 663 -8.22 43.20 -26.14
N ALA A 664 -6.96 43.37 -26.54
CA ALA A 664 -6.54 44.46 -27.41
C ALA A 664 -5.35 44.01 -28.28
N GLU A 665 -5.55 44.07 -29.60
CA GLU A 665 -4.47 44.05 -30.59
C GLU A 665 -4.07 45.49 -30.93
N GLU A 666 -2.80 45.74 -31.20
CA GLU A 666 -2.41 46.75 -32.20
C GLU A 666 -1.07 46.36 -32.86
N ALA A 667 -0.86 46.74 -34.11
CA ALA A 667 0.27 46.25 -34.93
C ALA A 667 0.85 47.32 -35.86
N ALA A 668 2.17 47.30 -36.05
CA ALA A 668 2.90 48.09 -37.05
C ALA A 668 4.14 47.34 -37.58
N SER A 669 4.56 47.63 -38.82
CA SER A 669 5.37 46.74 -39.68
C SER A 669 6.74 47.30 -40.13
N LEU A 670 7.48 46.48 -40.94
CA LEU A 670 8.78 46.73 -41.62
C LEU A 670 10.03 46.57 -40.70
N ALA A 671 11.25 46.19 -41.14
CA ALA A 671 11.84 45.71 -42.42
C ALA A 671 13.31 45.22 -42.13
N ASP A 672 14.08 44.47 -42.94
CA ASP A 672 13.88 43.54 -44.09
C ASP A 672 15.27 42.85 -44.39
N ASP A 673 15.40 42.09 -45.48
CA ASP A 673 16.64 41.57 -46.13
C ASP A 673 17.36 40.31 -45.55
N GLY A 674 16.86 39.13 -45.98
CA GLY A 674 17.56 38.31 -46.98
C GLY A 674 18.97 37.74 -46.73
N SER A 675 19.09 36.40 -46.74
CA SER A 675 19.50 35.66 -47.97
C SER A 675 19.78 34.16 -47.72
N SER A 676 19.68 33.36 -48.79
CA SER A 676 20.00 31.92 -48.81
C SER A 676 20.70 31.53 -50.12
N PRO A 677 21.74 30.65 -50.09
CA PRO A 677 22.31 30.06 -51.30
C PRO A 677 21.96 28.57 -51.46
N LYS A 678 21.43 28.18 -52.63
CA LYS A 678 21.37 26.77 -53.08
C LYS A 678 21.40 26.69 -54.61
N ARG A 679 21.80 25.51 -55.13
CA ARG A 679 22.06 25.15 -56.55
C ARG A 679 23.44 25.67 -57.06
N GLN A 680 24.08 25.07 -58.07
CA GLN A 680 23.58 24.09 -59.05
C GLN A 680 24.68 23.19 -59.67
N ARG A 681 24.31 21.93 -59.96
CA ARG A 681 24.63 21.07 -61.14
C ARG A 681 24.01 19.68 -60.87
N THR A 682 23.08 19.13 -61.64
CA THR A 682 23.07 18.71 -63.07
C THR A 682 24.16 17.67 -63.39
N ALA A 683 23.86 16.58 -64.11
CA ALA A 683 22.64 16.25 -64.86
C ALA A 683 21.73 15.24 -64.14
#